data_AF-A0A6V8F329-F1
#
_entry.id   AF-A0A6V8F329-F1
#
_cell.length_a   1.000
_cell.length_b   1.000
_cell.length_c   1.000
_cell.angle_alpha   90.00
_cell.angle_beta   90.00
_cell.angle_gamma   90.00
#
_symmetry.space_group_name_H-M   'P 1'
#
loop_
_entity.id
_entity.type
_entity.pdbx_description
1 polymer ?
#
loop_
_entity_poly.entity_id
_entity_poly.type
_entity_poly.pdbx_seq_one_letter_code
_entity_poly.pdbx_strand_id
1 'polypeptide(L)'
;MNNTIWRTLLATSLLFVLLVPASVSMLSTHLDDPIQQTFNKADYRAYENSWSINCDSTSTADEPAYQAETLIHESVGGDDRGRETGGLQNSSWPMSCHDTYHTCQSPISTADNPGTEKWRYKTLKDAGTIESGAIVDKNGIIYFGSMGADHNLYAIYPNGTQKWYYKIPGVIWSTPAIAEDGTIYVGDWYGRLSALDQNGSLIWDLYRSGEFHSSPAIGDDGTIYLGHSGGCLYAINPNGVEKWHYETGYYVTSDPAIGEDGTIYVGSADDYLYALNPNGTLRWRYLTGGDIKGHPSIAPDGTIYIPSFDGYLYALNPNGTLIWQASTGEEVAAALAAVASDGTLYVGTEQLRAFYPNGTLKWVVDVGGDIYGTAPAVSADGTIYVSAGVSLVAVNPDGTIRWKKLISNVAVLSSPCIDGDGNLYVGSSWRNHDGTLTWGYLHAFGDASLSVDAGGPYSGYALESISFMSTTFGGALPYTFQWEFGDGNTSDLEHPTHTYTRPGEYIATLTLIDGEGNASSDTANVTVGTSLPTVRILRPEIGLYLFNIKLLPLILHPVIIGKISIRAEAIQEDVGIREVIFFIDTNPQFTDTEEPYEWTWSEKEFGGHSIEVGAYSNDGRWAWVGIEVWKFF
;
A
#
# COMPACT_ATOMS: atom_id res chain seq x y z
N MET A 1 12.32 -11.07 63.11
CA MET A 1 11.53 -11.12 64.36
C MET A 1 10.07 -11.10 63.91
N ASN A 2 9.42 -12.26 63.81
CA ASN A 2 8.58 -12.88 64.87
C ASN A 2 7.61 -11.86 65.50
N ASN A 3 6.32 -11.77 65.18
CA ASN A 3 5.24 -12.78 65.04
C ASN A 3 4.60 -13.16 66.40
N THR A 4 3.45 -12.54 66.70
CA THR A 4 2.48 -12.82 67.78
C THR A 4 1.22 -11.98 67.45
N ILE A 5 -0.05 -12.38 67.63
CA ILE A 5 -0.72 -13.35 68.53
C ILE A 5 -1.79 -14.18 67.79
N TRP A 6 -2.19 -15.32 68.35
CA TRP A 6 -3.09 -16.34 67.81
C TRP A 6 -4.54 -16.31 68.38
N ARG A 7 -5.48 -16.90 67.60
CA ARG A 7 -6.67 -17.78 67.91
C ARG A 7 -7.39 -17.70 69.29
N THR A 8 -8.63 -18.17 69.55
CA THR A 8 -9.58 -19.13 68.91
C THR A 8 -10.96 -19.01 69.61
N LEU A 9 -12.09 -19.45 69.00
CA LEU A 9 -12.99 -20.52 69.51
C LEU A 9 -14.27 -20.71 68.64
N LEU A 10 -14.56 -21.98 68.26
CA LEU A 10 -15.86 -22.71 68.12
C LEU A 10 -17.16 -22.02 67.59
N ALA A 11 -18.18 -22.65 67.00
CA ALA A 11 -18.51 -24.02 66.51
C ALA A 11 -19.96 -23.99 65.91
N THR A 12 -20.53 -24.92 65.11
CA THR A 12 -20.11 -26.00 64.18
C THR A 12 -21.36 -26.52 63.44
N SER A 13 -21.36 -26.70 62.11
CA SER A 13 -22.36 -27.59 61.44
C SER A 13 -21.87 -28.18 60.10
N LEU A 14 -22.17 -29.48 60.00
CA LEU A 14 -21.96 -30.53 59.00
C LEU A 14 -22.11 -30.11 57.52
N LEU A 15 -21.28 -30.54 56.55
CA LEU A 15 -20.84 -31.89 56.12
C LEU A 15 -21.76 -32.52 55.05
N PHE A 16 -21.32 -32.52 53.78
CA PHE A 16 -21.11 -33.75 52.99
C PHE A 16 -20.17 -33.49 51.80
N VAL A 17 -19.34 -34.49 51.48
CA VAL A 17 -18.34 -34.55 50.40
C VAL A 17 -18.65 -35.79 49.55
N LEU A 18 -18.23 -35.85 48.28
CA LEU A 18 -17.63 -37.06 47.65
C LEU A 18 -17.22 -36.78 46.18
N LEU A 19 -15.90 -36.79 45.95
CA LEU A 19 -15.13 -37.40 44.83
C LEU A 19 -15.43 -36.98 43.36
N VAL A 20 -14.44 -36.90 42.46
CA VAL A 20 -13.44 -37.91 42.00
C VAL A 20 -12.09 -37.22 41.63
N PRO A 21 -10.92 -37.91 41.60
CA PRO A 21 -9.64 -37.29 41.99
C PRO A 21 -8.67 -36.96 40.83
N ALA A 22 -7.58 -36.27 41.20
CA ALA A 22 -6.41 -36.05 40.35
C ALA A 22 -5.31 -37.13 40.56
N SER A 23 -4.83 -37.67 39.44
CA SER A 23 -3.50 -38.24 39.18
C SER A 23 -3.40 -38.38 37.64
N VAL A 24 -2.26 -38.24 36.96
CA VAL A 24 -1.00 -38.99 37.10
C VAL A 24 0.22 -38.09 36.78
N SER A 25 1.36 -38.43 37.37
CA SER A 25 2.67 -37.77 37.20
C SER A 25 3.35 -38.09 35.87
N MET A 26 4.28 -37.21 35.45
CA MET A 26 5.18 -37.41 34.30
C MET A 26 5.84 -38.79 34.26
N LEU A 27 5.99 -39.34 33.05
CA LEU A 27 7.11 -40.20 32.70
C LEU A 27 7.60 -39.77 31.31
N SER A 28 8.90 -39.46 31.18
CA SER A 28 9.51 -39.06 29.91
C SER A 28 10.03 -40.26 29.13
N THR A 29 9.58 -40.46 27.90
CA THR A 29 10.27 -41.30 26.91
C THR A 29 10.00 -40.77 25.50
N HIS A 30 11.09 -40.45 24.78
CA HIS A 30 11.21 -40.27 23.33
C HIS A 30 10.14 -39.45 22.57
N LEU A 31 10.53 -38.23 22.21
CA LEU A 31 10.09 -37.56 20.99
C LEU A 31 10.64 -38.35 19.77
N ASP A 32 9.75 -38.81 18.89
CA ASP A 32 9.97 -39.06 17.45
C ASP A 32 8.66 -39.64 16.86
N ASP A 33 7.66 -38.77 16.63
CA ASP A 33 6.56 -39.00 15.66
C ASP A 33 5.75 -37.70 15.46
N PRO A 34 5.44 -37.27 14.22
CA PRO A 34 4.58 -36.12 13.98
C PRO A 34 3.11 -36.50 14.22
N ILE A 35 2.43 -35.74 15.09
CA ILE A 35 1.00 -35.94 15.35
C ILE A 35 0.19 -35.43 14.13
N GLN A 36 -0.05 -36.33 13.19
CA GLN A 36 -1.13 -36.25 12.21
C GLN A 36 -2.47 -36.44 12.95
N GLN A 37 -3.01 -35.35 13.52
CA GLN A 37 -4.41 -35.31 13.95
C GLN A 37 -5.30 -35.04 12.74
N THR A 38 -5.81 -36.12 12.15
CA THR A 38 -6.87 -36.07 11.14
C THR A 38 -8.18 -35.65 11.79
N PHE A 39 -8.44 -34.34 11.82
CA PHE A 39 -9.77 -33.80 12.10
C PHE A 39 -10.71 -34.22 10.96
N ASN A 40 -11.82 -34.92 11.27
CA ASN A 40 -12.80 -35.26 10.26
C ASN A 40 -13.80 -34.09 10.03
N LYS A 41 -14.41 -34.04 8.83
CA LYS A 41 -15.35 -32.99 8.39
C LYS A 41 -16.52 -32.76 9.37
N ALA A 42 -16.94 -33.78 10.13
CA ALA A 42 -18.05 -33.65 11.09
C ALA A 42 -17.63 -32.95 12.38
N ASP A 43 -16.45 -33.28 12.93
CA ASP A 43 -15.92 -32.63 14.13
C ASP A 43 -15.52 -31.17 13.86
N TYR A 44 -15.02 -30.87 12.66
CA TYR A 44 -14.72 -29.49 12.23
C TYR A 44 -15.99 -28.64 12.08
N ARG A 45 -17.02 -29.12 11.34
CA ARG A 45 -18.31 -28.42 11.26
C ARG A 45 -18.98 -28.29 12.63
N ALA A 46 -18.78 -29.23 13.57
CA ALA A 46 -19.31 -29.12 14.93
C ALA A 46 -18.65 -28.00 15.77
N TYR A 47 -17.39 -27.66 15.49
CA TYR A 47 -16.68 -26.54 16.11
C TYR A 47 -17.16 -25.19 15.55
N GLU A 48 -17.22 -25.04 14.23
CA GLU A 48 -17.69 -23.81 13.55
C GLU A 48 -19.18 -23.51 13.82
N ASN A 49 -20.05 -24.53 13.92
CA ASN A 49 -21.49 -24.38 14.24
C ASN A 49 -21.80 -23.81 15.65
N SER A 50 -20.79 -23.42 16.43
CA SER A 50 -20.99 -22.72 17.72
C SER A 50 -21.26 -21.21 17.57
N TRP A 51 -21.14 -20.66 16.36
CA TRP A 51 -21.35 -19.25 16.03
C TRP A 51 -22.68 -19.05 15.28
N SER A 52 -23.37 -17.93 15.50
CA SER A 52 -24.66 -17.65 14.85
C SER A 52 -24.47 -17.04 13.47
N ILE A 53 -24.87 -17.78 12.43
CA ILE A 53 -24.94 -17.30 11.03
C ILE A 53 -26.06 -16.26 10.92
N ASN A 54 -25.70 -15.01 10.59
CA ASN A 54 -26.65 -13.92 10.33
C ASN A 54 -25.96 -12.80 9.53
N CYS A 55 -26.55 -12.37 8.42
CA CYS A 55 -26.05 -11.22 7.66
C CYS A 55 -26.40 -9.88 8.35
N ASP A 56 -27.58 -9.77 8.95
CA ASP A 56 -28.09 -8.53 9.54
C ASP A 56 -27.65 -8.27 11.00
N SER A 57 -26.69 -9.04 11.55
CA SER A 57 -26.17 -8.76 12.90
C SER A 57 -25.25 -7.53 12.91
N THR A 58 -25.85 -6.34 13.03
CA THR A 58 -25.19 -5.18 13.62
C THR A 58 -25.09 -5.37 15.13
N SER A 59 -23.91 -5.21 15.73
CA SER A 59 -23.78 -5.40 17.18
C SER A 59 -24.57 -4.34 17.95
N THR A 60 -25.21 -4.75 19.05
CA THR A 60 -25.87 -3.85 20.02
C THR A 60 -25.11 -3.84 21.35
N ALA A 61 -23.80 -4.07 21.31
CA ALA A 61 -22.93 -4.18 22.47
C ALA A 61 -21.84 -3.10 22.39
N ASP A 62 -21.56 -2.46 23.54
CA ASP A 62 -20.67 -1.30 23.63
C ASP A 62 -19.31 -1.55 22.96
N GLU A 63 -18.98 -0.74 21.94
CA GLU A 63 -17.67 -0.77 21.30
C GLU A 63 -16.56 -0.41 22.30
N PRO A 64 -15.42 -1.13 22.32
CA PRO A 64 -14.18 -0.52 22.75
C PRO A 64 -13.80 0.54 21.73
N ALA A 65 -13.96 1.82 22.08
CA ALA A 65 -13.56 2.94 21.23
C ALA A 65 -12.05 2.90 20.95
N TYR A 66 -11.66 2.32 19.81
CA TYR A 66 -10.28 2.32 19.35
C TYR A 66 -9.90 3.72 18.87
N GLN A 67 -9.09 4.40 19.67
CA GLN A 67 -8.33 5.57 19.21
C GLN A 67 -7.28 5.07 18.19
N ALA A 68 -7.39 5.49 16.94
CA ALA A 68 -6.34 5.23 15.97
C ALA A 68 -5.07 6.01 16.36
N GLU A 69 -4.02 5.32 16.77
CA GLU A 69 -2.70 5.92 16.95
C GLU A 69 -2.07 6.16 15.56
N THR A 70 -2.43 7.29 14.94
CA THR A 70 -1.93 7.67 13.63
C THR A 70 -0.50 8.21 13.72
N LEU A 71 0.50 7.33 13.57
CA LEU A 71 1.91 7.70 13.41
C LEU A 71 2.24 7.94 11.94
N ILE A 72 1.77 9.07 11.40
CA ILE A 72 2.16 9.54 10.07
C ILE A 72 3.60 10.06 10.14
N HIS A 73 4.49 9.51 9.32
CA HIS A 73 5.72 10.22 8.95
C HIS A 73 5.37 11.18 7.82
N GLU A 74 5.50 12.49 8.08
CA GLU A 74 5.10 13.54 7.13
C GLU A 74 5.85 13.42 5.79
N SER A 75 5.09 13.37 4.69
CA SER A 75 5.59 13.74 3.37
C SER A 75 4.51 14.52 2.60
N VAL A 76 4.92 15.23 1.54
CA VAL A 76 4.29 16.46 1.06
C VAL A 76 2.97 16.21 0.34
N GLY A 77 1.94 17.02 0.66
CA GLY A 77 0.61 16.91 0.06
C GLY A 77 0.52 17.41 -1.37
N GLY A 78 -0.09 16.61 -2.24
CA GLY A 78 -0.73 17.04 -3.49
C GLY A 78 -2.26 17.02 -3.35
N ASP A 79 -2.94 18.08 -3.81
CA ASP A 79 -4.41 18.17 -3.85
C ASP A 79 -4.89 17.68 -5.23
N ASP A 80 -5.44 16.47 -5.29
CA ASP A 80 -6.10 15.94 -6.50
C ASP A 80 -7.58 15.65 -6.22
N ARG A 81 -8.44 16.55 -6.73
CA ARG A 81 -9.90 16.38 -6.74
C ARG A 81 -10.37 16.02 -8.14
N GLY A 82 -10.28 14.75 -8.49
CA GLY A 82 -10.88 14.15 -9.69
C GLY A 82 -11.94 13.13 -9.31
N ARG A 83 -13.10 13.12 -10.00
CA ARG A 83 -14.26 12.30 -9.59
C ARG A 83 -14.44 11.06 -10.46
N GLU A 84 -14.39 9.90 -9.81
CA GLU A 84 -15.06 8.62 -10.13
C GLU A 84 -15.07 8.13 -11.59
N THR A 85 -14.12 7.24 -11.91
CA THR A 85 -14.39 5.97 -12.62
C THR A 85 -13.64 4.86 -11.87
N GLY A 86 -14.34 4.16 -10.96
CA GLY A 86 -13.71 3.42 -9.86
C GLY A 86 -13.33 1.96 -10.14
N GLY A 87 -12.91 1.60 -11.35
CA GLY A 87 -12.55 0.20 -11.68
C GLY A 87 -11.32 -0.33 -10.90
N LEU A 88 -10.90 -1.57 -11.19
CA LEU A 88 -9.63 -2.13 -10.73
C LEU A 88 -8.45 -1.34 -11.34
N GLN A 89 -7.37 -1.11 -10.57
CA GLN A 89 -6.24 -0.34 -11.08
C GLN A 89 -5.54 -1.01 -12.26
N ASN A 90 -5.19 -0.23 -13.29
CA ASN A 90 -4.20 -0.62 -14.31
C ASN A 90 -2.81 -0.72 -13.68
N SER A 91 -2.59 -1.81 -12.96
CA SER A 91 -1.41 -2.13 -12.17
C SER A 91 -0.85 -3.50 -12.57
N SER A 92 0.39 -3.76 -12.14
CA SER A 92 1.08 -5.03 -12.34
C SER A 92 0.49 -6.19 -11.53
N TRP A 93 -0.11 -5.91 -10.36
CA TRP A 93 -0.81 -6.91 -9.54
C TRP A 93 -1.78 -6.27 -8.53
N PRO A 94 -2.95 -5.75 -8.96
CA PRO A 94 -3.83 -4.91 -8.13
C PRO A 94 -4.67 -5.64 -7.07
N MET A 95 -4.82 -6.96 -7.12
CA MET A 95 -5.67 -7.74 -6.19
C MET A 95 -5.20 -9.19 -6.01
N SER A 96 -5.91 -9.95 -5.16
CA SER A 96 -5.75 -11.42 -5.05
C SER A 96 -5.80 -12.05 -6.45
N CYS A 97 -4.88 -12.97 -6.74
CA CYS A 97 -4.83 -13.68 -8.02
C CYS A 97 -4.83 -12.76 -9.27
N HIS A 98 -4.18 -11.59 -9.16
CA HIS A 98 -3.90 -10.60 -10.21
C HIS A 98 -5.10 -9.82 -10.77
N ASP A 99 -6.18 -10.49 -11.16
CA ASP A 99 -7.31 -9.90 -11.88
C ASP A 99 -8.68 -10.38 -11.37
N THR A 100 -9.76 -9.72 -11.80
CA THR A 100 -11.14 -10.05 -11.43
C THR A 100 -11.60 -11.44 -11.89
N TYR A 101 -10.95 -12.02 -12.90
CA TYR A 101 -11.24 -13.38 -13.36
C TYR A 101 -10.54 -14.42 -12.47
N HIS A 102 -9.64 -13.98 -11.58
CA HIS A 102 -8.72 -14.79 -10.81
C HIS A 102 -7.96 -15.79 -11.69
N THR A 103 -7.30 -15.30 -12.75
CA THR A 103 -6.39 -16.14 -13.56
C THR A 103 -5.06 -16.41 -12.86
N CYS A 104 -4.63 -15.51 -11.96
CA CYS A 104 -3.30 -15.44 -11.36
C CYS A 104 -2.16 -15.30 -12.40
N GLN A 105 -2.49 -14.87 -13.62
CA GLN A 105 -1.56 -14.80 -14.73
C GLN A 105 -1.11 -13.36 -14.99
N SER A 106 0.16 -13.08 -14.72
CA SER A 106 0.77 -11.82 -15.08
C SER A 106 0.97 -11.70 -16.61
N PRO A 107 0.79 -10.51 -17.20
CA PRO A 107 1.25 -10.20 -18.55
C PRO A 107 2.78 -10.02 -18.63
N ILE A 108 3.48 -9.99 -17.49
CA ILE A 108 4.92 -9.75 -17.38
C ILE A 108 5.71 -11.07 -17.44
N SER A 109 6.81 -11.06 -18.19
CA SER A 109 7.75 -12.17 -18.28
C SER A 109 8.77 -12.10 -17.15
N THR A 110 8.99 -13.23 -16.47
CA THR A 110 10.00 -13.40 -15.43
C THR A 110 11.18 -14.25 -15.92
N ALA A 111 11.36 -14.35 -17.25
CA ALA A 111 12.42 -15.13 -17.88
C ALA A 111 13.82 -14.75 -17.37
N ASP A 112 14.07 -13.47 -17.13
CA ASP A 112 15.35 -12.96 -16.63
C ASP A 112 15.45 -12.96 -15.08
N ASN A 113 14.38 -13.30 -14.35
CA ASN A 113 14.40 -13.36 -12.89
C ASN A 113 15.26 -14.56 -12.39
N PRO A 114 16.39 -14.32 -11.70
CA PRO A 114 17.29 -15.38 -11.22
C PRO A 114 16.79 -16.07 -9.94
N GLY A 115 15.70 -15.57 -9.35
CA GLY A 115 15.21 -15.99 -8.04
C GLY A 115 16.09 -15.51 -6.87
N THR A 116 16.93 -14.50 -7.05
CA THR A 116 17.79 -13.95 -5.99
C THR A 116 16.97 -13.05 -5.09
N GLU A 117 17.11 -13.17 -3.77
CA GLU A 117 16.47 -12.27 -2.80
C GLU A 117 17.12 -10.89 -2.91
N LYS A 118 16.38 -9.89 -3.36
CA LYS A 118 16.83 -8.49 -3.49
C LYS A 118 16.90 -7.82 -2.13
N TRP A 119 15.83 -8.00 -1.36
CA TRP A 119 15.66 -7.47 -0.02
C TRP A 119 14.53 -8.23 0.70
N ARG A 120 14.44 -8.03 2.01
CA ARG A 120 13.26 -8.39 2.80
C ARG A 120 12.92 -7.30 3.81
N TYR A 121 11.66 -6.90 3.84
CA TYR A 121 11.12 -6.02 4.87
C TYR A 121 10.63 -6.85 6.05
N LYS A 122 10.80 -6.36 7.28
CA LYS A 122 10.43 -7.04 8.53
C LYS A 122 9.33 -6.25 9.23
N THR A 123 8.26 -6.92 9.65
CA THR A 123 7.15 -6.30 10.40
C THR A 123 7.58 -5.67 11.73
N LEU A 124 6.85 -4.63 12.15
CA LEU A 124 7.24 -3.77 13.26
C LEU A 124 7.12 -4.42 14.65
N LYS A 125 6.17 -5.34 14.86
CA LYS A 125 5.99 -6.03 16.14
C LYS A 125 6.34 -7.51 16.10
N ASP A 126 6.82 -7.98 17.25
CA ASP A 126 6.91 -9.38 17.62
C ASP A 126 5.52 -10.03 17.44
N ALA A 127 5.45 -11.05 16.60
CA ALA A 127 4.28 -11.75 16.08
C ALA A 127 3.46 -11.03 14.97
N GLY A 128 4.06 -10.16 14.16
CA GLY A 128 3.43 -9.67 12.92
C GLY A 128 3.57 -10.62 11.73
N THR A 129 2.81 -11.72 11.66
CA THR A 129 2.90 -12.67 10.54
C THR A 129 2.43 -12.07 9.20
N ILE A 130 2.82 -12.65 8.06
CA ILE A 130 2.32 -12.24 6.74
C ILE A 130 1.88 -13.50 5.98
N GLU A 131 0.57 -13.69 5.94
CA GLU A 131 -0.06 -14.79 5.19
C GLU A 131 -1.11 -14.26 4.20
N SER A 132 -1.41 -12.94 4.21
CA SER A 132 -2.04 -12.32 3.04
C SER A 132 -1.09 -12.40 1.84
N GLY A 133 -1.61 -12.51 0.63
CA GLY A 133 -0.85 -12.13 -0.56
C GLY A 133 -0.49 -10.64 -0.50
N ALA A 134 0.52 -10.24 -1.27
CA ALA A 134 0.82 -8.83 -1.50
C ALA A 134 0.19 -8.37 -2.83
N ILE A 135 -0.16 -7.10 -2.92
CA ILE A 135 -0.49 -6.42 -4.18
C ILE A 135 0.59 -5.40 -4.50
N VAL A 136 0.69 -5.02 -5.77
CA VAL A 136 1.59 -3.98 -6.26
C VAL A 136 0.75 -2.93 -6.97
N ASP A 137 1.04 -1.64 -6.80
CA ASP A 137 0.42 -0.55 -7.58
C ASP A 137 1.18 -0.25 -8.88
N LYS A 138 0.60 0.62 -9.72
CA LYS A 138 1.20 1.07 -10.99
C LYS A 138 2.55 1.79 -10.86
N ASN A 139 2.95 2.16 -9.65
CA ASN A 139 4.23 2.81 -9.32
C ASN A 139 5.21 1.85 -8.63
N GLY A 140 4.88 0.56 -8.52
CA GLY A 140 5.70 -0.44 -7.84
C GLY A 140 5.61 -0.42 -6.30
N ILE A 141 4.69 0.33 -5.69
CA ILE A 141 4.47 0.28 -4.24
C ILE A 141 3.78 -1.04 -3.90
N ILE A 142 4.32 -1.76 -2.91
CA ILE A 142 3.82 -3.06 -2.47
C ILE A 142 2.97 -2.90 -1.20
N TYR A 143 1.75 -3.44 -1.21
CA TYR A 143 0.84 -3.41 -0.08
C TYR A 143 0.52 -4.82 0.42
N PHE A 144 0.53 -5.04 1.72
CA PHE A 144 0.19 -6.32 2.33
C PHE A 144 -0.37 -6.15 3.75
N GLY A 145 -1.19 -7.11 4.18
CA GLY A 145 -1.71 -7.20 5.54
C GLY A 145 -0.77 -7.97 6.45
N SER A 146 -0.64 -7.52 7.70
CA SER A 146 0.01 -8.31 8.74
C SER A 146 -0.99 -8.87 9.76
N MET A 147 -0.79 -10.14 10.05
CA MET A 147 -1.51 -10.96 11.00
C MET A 147 -0.87 -10.96 12.39
N GLY A 148 -1.43 -11.76 13.30
CA GLY A 148 -0.90 -11.95 14.64
C GLY A 148 -1.09 -10.69 15.50
N ALA A 149 -0.07 -10.22 16.24
CA ALA A 149 -0.23 -9.08 17.16
C ALA A 149 -0.12 -7.69 16.48
N ASP A 150 0.28 -7.67 15.21
CA ASP A 150 0.69 -6.45 14.53
C ASP A 150 -0.48 -5.69 13.88
N HIS A 151 -1.47 -6.38 13.32
CA HIS A 151 -2.72 -5.84 12.71
C HIS A 151 -2.49 -4.63 11.77
N ASN A 152 -1.38 -4.61 11.03
CA ASN A 152 -1.02 -3.46 10.22
C ASN A 152 -1.22 -3.76 8.74
N LEU A 153 -1.88 -2.86 8.01
CA LEU A 153 -1.72 -2.76 6.56
C LEU A 153 -0.43 -1.98 6.29
N TYR A 154 0.47 -2.53 5.50
CA TYR A 154 1.73 -1.90 5.14
C TYR A 154 1.71 -1.40 3.69
N ALA A 155 2.46 -0.33 3.43
CA ALA A 155 2.90 0.07 2.10
C ALA A 155 4.43 0.18 2.09
N ILE A 156 5.09 -0.49 1.16
CA ILE A 156 6.55 -0.59 1.04
C ILE A 156 6.94 -0.09 -0.36
N TYR A 157 7.98 0.73 -0.46
CA TYR A 157 8.56 1.15 -1.74
C TYR A 157 9.26 -0.04 -2.44
N PRO A 158 9.42 -0.05 -3.77
CA PRO A 158 10.03 -1.18 -4.49
C PRO A 158 11.52 -1.45 -4.13
N ASN A 159 12.17 -0.53 -3.41
CA ASN A 159 13.49 -0.72 -2.78
C ASN A 159 13.47 -1.47 -1.42
N GLY A 160 12.30 -1.76 -0.87
CA GLY A 160 12.12 -2.45 0.41
C GLY A 160 12.03 -1.53 1.64
N THR A 161 12.07 -0.21 1.47
CA THR A 161 11.86 0.73 2.59
C THR A 161 10.37 0.98 2.82
N GLN A 162 10.00 1.23 4.08
CA GLN A 162 8.60 1.48 4.44
C GLN A 162 8.14 2.85 3.93
N LYS A 163 7.03 2.87 3.18
CA LYS A 163 6.30 4.10 2.84
C LYS A 163 5.42 4.53 4.01
N TRP A 164 4.53 3.64 4.46
CA TRP A 164 3.68 3.84 5.65
C TRP A 164 3.19 2.49 6.20
N TYR A 165 2.57 2.53 7.38
CA TYR A 165 1.73 1.45 7.89
C TYR A 165 0.48 2.06 8.54
N TYR A 166 -0.64 1.33 8.52
CA TYR A 166 -1.88 1.72 9.17
C TYR A 166 -2.37 0.60 10.09
N LYS A 167 -2.63 0.93 11.36
CA LYS A 167 -3.08 -0.02 12.38
C LYS A 167 -4.58 -0.27 12.25
N ILE A 168 -4.94 -1.43 11.72
CA ILE A 168 -6.30 -1.94 11.64
C ILE A 168 -6.70 -2.57 12.99
N PRO A 169 -7.99 -2.55 13.40
CA PRO A 169 -8.40 -3.14 14.66
C PRO A 169 -8.25 -4.67 14.70
N GLY A 170 -8.61 -5.38 13.63
CA GLY A 170 -8.53 -6.84 13.52
C GLY A 170 -7.31 -7.38 12.76
N VAL A 171 -7.15 -8.69 12.81
CA VAL A 171 -6.15 -9.46 12.03
C VAL A 171 -6.50 -9.39 10.55
N ILE A 172 -5.52 -9.09 9.70
CA ILE A 172 -5.70 -9.02 8.25
C ILE A 172 -5.30 -10.36 7.63
N TRP A 173 -6.28 -11.14 7.19
CA TRP A 173 -6.06 -12.37 6.40
C TRP A 173 -6.25 -12.15 4.90
N SER A 174 -7.17 -11.25 4.54
CA SER A 174 -7.43 -10.90 3.15
C SER A 174 -6.21 -10.30 2.46
N THR A 175 -5.98 -10.66 1.20
CA THR A 175 -5.13 -9.85 0.31
C THR A 175 -5.88 -8.54 0.05
N PRO A 176 -5.26 -7.36 0.23
CA PRO A 176 -5.91 -6.09 -0.10
C PRO A 176 -6.19 -5.99 -1.62
N ALA A 177 -6.98 -5.01 -2.04
CA ALA A 177 -7.19 -4.68 -3.44
C ALA A 177 -7.07 -3.15 -3.66
N ILE A 178 -6.55 -2.72 -4.81
CA ILE A 178 -6.41 -1.30 -5.16
C ILE A 178 -7.25 -0.91 -6.39
N ALA A 179 -8.03 0.16 -6.24
CA ALA A 179 -8.84 0.74 -7.32
C ALA A 179 -8.01 1.68 -8.22
N GLU A 180 -8.56 2.00 -9.39
CA GLU A 180 -7.96 2.89 -10.40
C GLU A 180 -7.63 4.30 -9.87
N ASP A 181 -8.40 4.79 -8.90
CA ASP A 181 -8.14 6.05 -8.19
C ASP A 181 -7.06 5.97 -7.10
N GLY A 182 -6.53 4.77 -6.82
CA GLY A 182 -5.51 4.51 -5.80
C GLY A 182 -6.07 4.18 -4.42
N THR A 183 -7.38 4.04 -4.25
CA THR A 183 -7.98 3.60 -2.98
C THR A 183 -7.66 2.13 -2.70
N ILE A 184 -7.12 1.84 -1.51
CA ILE A 184 -6.82 0.48 -1.04
C ILE A 184 -7.97 -0.01 -0.14
N TYR A 185 -8.54 -1.17 -0.47
CA TYR A 185 -9.56 -1.85 0.30
C TYR A 185 -9.01 -3.11 0.98
N VAL A 186 -9.39 -3.35 2.24
CA VAL A 186 -8.94 -4.52 3.01
C VAL A 186 -9.96 -4.93 4.06
N GLY A 187 -10.19 -6.26 4.20
CA GLY A 187 -11.08 -6.85 5.19
C GLY A 187 -10.34 -7.48 6.38
N ASP A 188 -10.87 -7.31 7.59
CA ASP A 188 -10.32 -7.89 8.81
C ASP A 188 -11.22 -8.94 9.50
N TRP A 189 -10.59 -9.75 10.35
CA TRP A 189 -11.23 -10.79 11.16
C TRP A 189 -12.13 -10.28 12.29
N TYR A 190 -12.17 -8.98 12.56
CA TYR A 190 -13.14 -8.39 13.48
C TYR A 190 -14.33 -7.79 12.73
N GLY A 191 -14.42 -8.01 11.41
CA GLY A 191 -15.58 -7.66 10.60
C GLY A 191 -15.56 -6.21 10.14
N ARG A 192 -14.39 -5.59 10.01
CA ARG A 192 -14.24 -4.30 9.30
C ARG A 192 -13.75 -4.49 7.88
N LEU A 193 -14.42 -3.82 6.93
CA LEU A 193 -13.84 -3.46 5.64
C LEU A 193 -13.36 -2.01 5.75
N SER A 194 -12.07 -1.77 5.52
CA SER A 194 -11.46 -0.43 5.56
C SER A 194 -11.07 0.02 4.16
N ALA A 195 -11.27 1.31 3.87
CA ALA A 195 -10.81 1.98 2.65
C ALA A 195 -9.79 3.06 3.01
N LEU A 196 -8.62 3.03 2.38
CA LEU A 196 -7.51 3.95 2.65
C LEU A 196 -7.03 4.62 1.36
N ASP A 197 -6.49 5.83 1.47
CA ASP A 197 -5.79 6.48 0.37
C ASP A 197 -4.36 5.94 0.18
N GLN A 198 -3.72 6.33 -0.93
CA GLN A 198 -2.33 5.98 -1.25
C GLN A 198 -1.27 6.45 -0.23
N ASN A 199 -1.65 7.30 0.74
CA ASN A 199 -0.82 7.83 1.82
C ASN A 199 -1.09 7.14 3.17
N GLY A 200 -2.02 6.18 3.23
CA GLY A 200 -2.37 5.44 4.44
C GLY A 200 -3.42 6.13 5.31
N SER A 201 -4.12 7.15 4.80
CA SER A 201 -5.21 7.81 5.51
C SER A 201 -6.50 7.01 5.34
N LEU A 202 -7.22 6.75 6.44
CA LEU A 202 -8.56 6.15 6.36
C LEU A 202 -9.56 7.11 5.68
N ILE A 203 -10.21 6.62 4.63
CA ILE A 203 -11.30 7.33 3.93
C ILE A 203 -12.64 6.97 4.60
N TRP A 204 -12.90 5.67 4.78
CA TRP A 204 -14.07 5.15 5.48
C TRP A 204 -13.81 3.71 5.98
N ASP A 205 -14.60 3.26 6.96
CA ASP A 205 -14.72 1.85 7.30
C ASP A 205 -16.19 1.41 7.40
N LEU A 206 -16.42 0.10 7.27
CA LEU A 206 -17.73 -0.55 7.36
C LEU A 206 -17.61 -1.75 8.29
N TYR A 207 -18.43 -1.77 9.35
CA TYR A 207 -18.47 -2.87 10.33
C TYR A 207 -19.65 -3.83 10.12
N ARG A 208 -19.42 -5.13 10.23
CA ARG A 208 -20.41 -6.21 10.35
C ARG A 208 -19.96 -7.18 11.46
N SER A 209 -20.91 -7.77 12.20
CA SER A 209 -20.54 -8.76 13.22
C SER A 209 -20.15 -10.10 12.56
N GLY A 210 -18.86 -10.42 12.57
CA GLY A 210 -18.29 -11.63 11.99
C GLY A 210 -16.87 -11.33 11.49
N GLU A 211 -16.39 -12.11 10.52
CA GLU A 211 -15.08 -11.93 9.89
C GLU A 211 -15.25 -11.67 8.38
N PHE A 212 -14.50 -10.69 7.85
CA PHE A 212 -14.27 -10.60 6.41
C PHE A 212 -13.04 -11.43 6.05
N HIS A 213 -13.29 -12.67 5.62
CA HIS A 213 -12.26 -13.67 5.38
C HIS A 213 -11.67 -13.64 3.96
N SER A 214 -12.49 -13.32 2.96
CA SER A 214 -12.09 -13.27 1.56
C SER A 214 -11.35 -11.98 1.21
N SER A 215 -10.49 -12.01 0.20
CA SER A 215 -9.98 -10.81 -0.47
C SER A 215 -11.12 -10.02 -1.14
N PRO A 216 -11.09 -8.68 -1.12
CA PRO A 216 -12.02 -7.86 -1.89
C PRO A 216 -11.75 -8.00 -3.40
N ALA A 217 -12.81 -8.09 -4.20
CA ALA A 217 -12.76 -7.95 -5.64
C ALA A 217 -13.47 -6.65 -6.08
N ILE A 218 -12.91 -5.92 -7.03
CA ILE A 218 -13.42 -4.61 -7.47
C ILE A 218 -13.95 -4.74 -8.89
N GLY A 219 -15.26 -4.52 -9.09
CA GLY A 219 -15.85 -4.49 -10.43
C GLY A 219 -15.55 -3.19 -11.19
N ASP A 220 -15.78 -3.18 -12.50
CA ASP A 220 -15.54 -2.01 -13.37
C ASP A 220 -16.32 -0.74 -12.95
N ASP A 221 -17.43 -0.90 -12.23
CA ASP A 221 -18.23 0.21 -11.66
C ASP A 221 -17.77 0.65 -10.26
N GLY A 222 -16.69 0.07 -9.74
CA GLY A 222 -16.12 0.28 -8.41
C GLY A 222 -16.85 -0.39 -7.27
N THR A 223 -17.81 -1.27 -7.54
CA THR A 223 -18.41 -2.08 -6.48
C THR A 223 -17.38 -3.04 -5.91
N ILE A 224 -17.17 -2.97 -4.59
CA ILE A 224 -16.33 -3.88 -3.82
C ILE A 224 -17.16 -5.09 -3.40
N TYR A 225 -16.75 -6.28 -3.83
CA TYR A 225 -17.37 -7.55 -3.49
C TYR A 225 -16.50 -8.32 -2.50
N LEU A 226 -17.10 -8.83 -1.42
CA LEU A 226 -16.40 -9.64 -0.42
C LEU A 226 -17.34 -10.58 0.35
N GLY A 227 -16.83 -11.77 0.64
CA GLY A 227 -17.44 -12.79 1.50
C GLY A 227 -17.23 -12.54 2.99
N HIS A 228 -18.20 -13.01 3.78
CA HIS A 228 -18.27 -12.84 5.23
C HIS A 228 -18.60 -14.16 5.93
N SER A 229 -18.03 -14.40 7.12
CA SER A 229 -18.29 -15.64 7.88
C SER A 229 -19.73 -15.76 8.38
N GLY A 230 -20.48 -14.66 8.48
CA GLY A 230 -21.94 -14.69 8.68
C GLY A 230 -22.77 -15.32 7.54
N GLY A 231 -22.14 -15.84 6.48
CA GLY A 231 -22.81 -16.53 5.37
C GLY A 231 -23.33 -15.59 4.29
N CYS A 232 -22.55 -14.57 3.94
CA CYS A 232 -22.98 -13.47 3.08
C CYS A 232 -21.91 -13.14 2.03
N LEU A 233 -22.34 -12.86 0.80
CA LEU A 233 -21.57 -12.05 -0.14
C LEU A 233 -22.10 -10.62 -0.09
N TYR A 234 -21.25 -9.66 0.26
CA TYR A 234 -21.57 -8.23 0.25
C TYR A 234 -21.11 -7.58 -1.05
N ALA A 235 -21.87 -6.57 -1.48
CA ALA A 235 -21.51 -5.62 -2.51
C ALA A 235 -21.57 -4.21 -1.93
N ILE A 236 -20.44 -3.51 -1.86
CA ILE A 236 -20.29 -2.19 -1.24
C ILE A 236 -19.94 -1.17 -2.33
N ASN A 237 -20.52 0.02 -2.28
CA ASN A 237 -20.18 1.10 -3.21
C ASN A 237 -18.81 1.72 -2.85
N PRO A 238 -18.10 2.41 -3.77
CA PRO A 238 -16.83 3.11 -3.49
C PRO A 238 -16.86 4.07 -2.29
N ASN A 239 -18.04 4.54 -1.89
CA ASN A 239 -18.26 5.44 -0.75
C ASN A 239 -18.55 4.74 0.58
N GLY A 240 -18.39 3.41 0.66
CA GLY A 240 -18.58 2.61 1.88
C GLY A 240 -20.03 2.23 2.20
N VAL A 241 -21.00 2.73 1.43
CA VAL A 241 -22.42 2.36 1.62
C VAL A 241 -22.69 1.02 0.96
N GLU A 242 -23.34 0.10 1.68
CA GLU A 242 -23.80 -1.18 1.12
C GLU A 242 -24.73 -0.97 -0.09
N LYS A 243 -24.42 -1.66 -1.20
CA LYS A 243 -25.21 -1.68 -2.44
C LYS A 243 -26.26 -2.79 -2.37
N TRP A 244 -25.85 -3.96 -1.91
CA TRP A 244 -26.68 -5.13 -1.59
C TRP A 244 -25.84 -6.18 -0.84
N HIS A 245 -26.50 -7.20 -0.28
CA HIS A 245 -25.87 -8.45 0.12
C HIS A 245 -26.71 -9.65 -0.35
N TYR A 246 -26.11 -10.84 -0.35
CA TYR A 246 -26.78 -12.09 -0.69
C TYR A 246 -26.42 -13.19 0.32
N GLU A 247 -27.43 -13.87 0.88
CA GLU A 247 -27.27 -14.92 1.88
C GLU A 247 -26.99 -16.30 1.24
N THR A 248 -25.89 -16.94 1.64
CA THR A 248 -25.56 -18.34 1.32
C THR A 248 -26.00 -19.27 2.46
N GLY A 249 -25.86 -20.59 2.29
CA GLY A 249 -26.24 -21.55 3.34
C GLY A 249 -25.24 -21.64 4.50
N TYR A 250 -24.01 -21.17 4.30
CA TYR A 250 -22.90 -21.23 5.26
C TYR A 250 -21.81 -20.22 4.87
N TYR A 251 -20.67 -20.23 5.57
CA TYR A 251 -19.60 -19.23 5.49
C TYR A 251 -19.15 -18.95 4.03
N VAL A 252 -18.84 -17.69 3.72
CA VAL A 252 -18.27 -17.26 2.44
C VAL A 252 -16.83 -16.80 2.68
N THR A 253 -15.87 -17.71 2.49
CA THR A 253 -14.43 -17.41 2.62
C THR A 253 -13.71 -17.31 1.27
N SER A 254 -14.42 -17.61 0.18
CA SER A 254 -13.93 -17.63 -1.20
C SER A 254 -13.82 -16.20 -1.75
N ASP A 255 -12.70 -15.86 -2.39
CA ASP A 255 -12.54 -14.56 -3.07
C ASP A 255 -13.51 -14.50 -4.28
N PRO A 256 -14.37 -13.46 -4.40
CA PRO A 256 -15.35 -13.40 -5.49
C PRO A 256 -14.69 -13.11 -6.85
N ALA A 257 -14.92 -13.97 -7.85
CA ALA A 257 -14.50 -13.70 -9.23
C ALA A 257 -15.62 -12.99 -10.00
N ILE A 258 -15.28 -12.09 -10.93
CA ILE A 258 -16.21 -11.29 -11.73
C ILE A 258 -15.96 -11.58 -13.21
N GLY A 259 -16.95 -12.14 -13.91
CA GLY A 259 -16.87 -12.40 -15.34
C GLY A 259 -17.12 -11.15 -16.20
N GLU A 260 -16.81 -11.24 -17.51
CA GLU A 260 -16.93 -10.15 -18.50
C GLU A 260 -18.30 -9.45 -18.53
N ASP A 261 -19.39 -10.16 -18.22
CA ASP A 261 -20.76 -9.62 -18.18
C ASP A 261 -21.18 -9.09 -16.79
N GLY A 262 -20.22 -8.96 -15.87
CA GLY A 262 -20.41 -8.55 -14.48
C GLY A 262 -20.99 -9.64 -13.56
N THR A 263 -21.10 -10.90 -14.00
CA THR A 263 -21.52 -11.99 -13.09
C THR A 263 -20.50 -12.19 -11.99
N ILE A 264 -20.97 -12.18 -10.73
CA ILE A 264 -20.14 -12.48 -9.56
C ILE A 264 -20.26 -13.96 -9.22
N TYR A 265 -19.13 -14.66 -9.20
CA TYR A 265 -18.99 -16.05 -8.85
C TYR A 265 -18.31 -16.18 -7.49
N VAL A 266 -18.91 -16.89 -6.55
CA VAL A 266 -18.34 -17.07 -5.20
C VAL A 266 -18.63 -18.45 -4.64
N GLY A 267 -17.62 -19.07 -4.03
CA GLY A 267 -17.76 -20.33 -3.30
C GLY A 267 -18.27 -20.12 -1.87
N SER A 268 -19.01 -21.10 -1.35
CA SER A 268 -19.35 -21.18 0.06
C SER A 268 -18.99 -22.55 0.64
N ALA A 269 -18.77 -22.60 1.95
CA ALA A 269 -18.61 -23.83 2.69
C ALA A 269 -19.95 -24.60 2.92
N ASP A 270 -21.04 -24.16 2.28
CA ASP A 270 -22.30 -24.92 2.14
C ASP A 270 -22.29 -25.95 0.98
N ASP A 271 -21.11 -26.21 0.42
CA ASP A 271 -20.86 -27.09 -0.72
C ASP A 271 -21.40 -26.53 -2.09
N TYR A 272 -21.72 -25.22 -2.21
CA TYR A 272 -22.15 -24.59 -3.47
C TYR A 272 -21.20 -23.51 -4.03
N LEU A 273 -21.12 -23.44 -5.37
CA LEU A 273 -20.76 -22.23 -6.11
C LEU A 273 -22.04 -21.44 -6.40
N TYR A 274 -22.03 -20.14 -6.10
CA TYR A 274 -23.08 -19.20 -6.45
C TYR A 274 -22.67 -18.31 -7.62
N ALA A 275 -23.59 -18.05 -8.55
CA ALA A 275 -23.46 -17.06 -9.62
C ALA A 275 -24.56 -15.99 -9.47
N LEU A 276 -24.16 -14.74 -9.20
CA LEU A 276 -25.07 -13.61 -8.98
C LEU A 276 -24.97 -12.58 -10.10
N ASN A 277 -26.07 -11.91 -10.39
CA ASN A 277 -26.07 -10.70 -11.22
C ASN A 277 -25.39 -9.52 -10.49
N PRO A 278 -24.92 -8.48 -11.23
CA PRO A 278 -24.45 -7.21 -10.64
C PRO A 278 -25.41 -6.51 -9.67
N ASN A 279 -26.70 -6.88 -9.69
CA ASN A 279 -27.74 -6.35 -8.82
C ASN A 279 -28.06 -7.26 -7.61
N GLY A 280 -27.23 -8.27 -7.33
CA GLY A 280 -27.36 -9.18 -6.20
C GLY A 280 -28.34 -10.35 -6.39
N THR A 281 -29.05 -10.42 -7.51
CA THR A 281 -30.01 -11.51 -7.75
C THR A 281 -29.34 -12.78 -8.26
N LEU A 282 -29.70 -13.94 -7.70
CA LEU A 282 -29.20 -15.25 -8.10
C LEU A 282 -29.48 -15.54 -9.59
N ARG A 283 -28.45 -15.88 -10.35
CA ARG A 283 -28.58 -16.48 -11.70
C ARG A 283 -28.75 -17.99 -11.60
N TRP A 284 -27.81 -18.64 -10.93
CA TRP A 284 -27.76 -20.08 -10.70
C TRP A 284 -26.82 -20.41 -9.54
N ARG A 285 -26.89 -21.65 -9.04
CA ARG A 285 -25.88 -22.22 -8.16
C ARG A 285 -25.60 -23.67 -8.54
N TYR A 286 -24.37 -24.14 -8.30
CA TYR A 286 -23.92 -25.50 -8.61
C TYR A 286 -23.44 -26.19 -7.33
N LEU A 287 -23.89 -27.42 -7.10
CA LEU A 287 -23.53 -28.25 -5.93
C LEU A 287 -22.30 -29.09 -6.24
N THR A 288 -21.20 -28.90 -5.52
CA THR A 288 -20.05 -29.81 -5.47
C THR A 288 -20.27 -30.88 -4.39
N GLY A 289 -19.32 -31.80 -4.18
CA GLY A 289 -19.35 -32.74 -3.07
C GLY A 289 -18.75 -32.19 -1.77
N GLY A 290 -18.12 -31.02 -1.80
CA GLY A 290 -17.36 -30.44 -0.70
C GLY A 290 -17.30 -28.92 -0.72
N ASP A 291 -16.96 -28.35 0.45
CA ASP A 291 -16.77 -26.93 0.71
C ASP A 291 -15.97 -26.23 -0.40
N ILE A 292 -16.38 -25.02 -0.77
CA ILE A 292 -15.69 -24.20 -1.77
C ILE A 292 -15.09 -22.99 -1.05
N LYS A 293 -13.96 -23.22 -0.36
CA LYS A 293 -13.21 -22.15 0.33
C LYS A 293 -12.22 -21.41 -0.58
N GLY A 294 -11.77 -22.05 -1.67
CA GLY A 294 -10.92 -21.42 -2.68
C GLY A 294 -11.69 -20.48 -3.61
N HIS A 295 -11.01 -19.56 -4.28
CA HIS A 295 -11.63 -18.70 -5.28
C HIS A 295 -12.00 -19.49 -6.55
N PRO A 296 -13.10 -19.16 -7.24
CA PRO A 296 -13.33 -19.61 -8.61
C PRO A 296 -12.32 -18.91 -9.54
N SER A 297 -11.99 -19.54 -10.65
CA SER A 297 -11.09 -18.97 -11.66
C SER A 297 -11.74 -19.04 -13.04
N ILE A 298 -11.72 -17.97 -13.82
CA ILE A 298 -12.47 -17.85 -15.08
C ILE A 298 -11.48 -17.77 -16.24
N ALA A 299 -11.54 -18.69 -17.19
CA ALA A 299 -10.75 -18.62 -18.41
C ALA A 299 -11.24 -17.52 -19.37
N PRO A 300 -10.38 -17.07 -20.32
CA PRO A 300 -10.77 -16.13 -21.37
C PRO A 300 -11.91 -16.60 -22.30
N ASP A 301 -12.29 -17.89 -22.27
CA ASP A 301 -13.46 -18.43 -22.99
C ASP A 301 -14.75 -18.46 -22.14
N GLY A 302 -14.68 -17.98 -20.89
CA GLY A 302 -15.75 -17.97 -19.91
C GLY A 302 -15.87 -19.26 -19.08
N THR A 303 -15.02 -20.27 -19.28
CA THR A 303 -15.05 -21.50 -18.47
C THR A 303 -14.69 -21.19 -17.02
N ILE A 304 -15.52 -21.63 -16.08
CA ILE A 304 -15.35 -21.40 -14.63
C ILE A 304 -14.75 -22.67 -14.01
N TYR A 305 -13.56 -22.54 -13.45
CA TYR A 305 -12.86 -23.60 -12.73
C TYR A 305 -13.04 -23.45 -11.23
N ILE A 306 -13.27 -24.58 -10.56
CA ILE A 306 -13.62 -24.61 -9.14
C ILE A 306 -12.86 -25.74 -8.45
N PRO A 307 -11.84 -25.44 -7.62
CA PRO A 307 -11.27 -26.41 -6.69
C PRO A 307 -12.26 -26.62 -5.51
N SER A 308 -12.68 -27.86 -5.28
CA SER A 308 -13.59 -28.23 -4.20
C SER A 308 -12.93 -29.20 -3.22
N PHE A 309 -13.24 -29.06 -1.92
CA PHE A 309 -12.68 -29.90 -0.85
C PHE A 309 -12.98 -31.40 -1.00
N ASP A 310 -13.88 -31.81 -1.91
CA ASP A 310 -14.17 -33.23 -2.18
C ASP A 310 -13.10 -34.00 -2.99
N GLY A 311 -11.99 -33.35 -3.34
CA GLY A 311 -10.92 -33.98 -4.11
C GLY A 311 -11.04 -33.80 -5.63
N TYR A 312 -11.86 -32.84 -6.08
CA TYR A 312 -12.09 -32.58 -7.49
C TYR A 312 -11.87 -31.11 -7.89
N LEU A 313 -11.34 -30.95 -9.10
CA LEU A 313 -11.40 -29.73 -9.88
C LEU A 313 -12.60 -29.85 -10.84
N TYR A 314 -13.54 -28.91 -10.73
CA TYR A 314 -14.70 -28.82 -11.62
C TYR A 314 -14.47 -27.75 -12.69
N ALA A 315 -15.02 -27.96 -13.88
CA ALA A 315 -15.14 -26.96 -14.93
C ALA A 315 -16.60 -26.80 -15.35
N LEU A 316 -17.14 -25.60 -15.22
CA LEU A 316 -18.52 -25.25 -15.58
C LEU A 316 -18.55 -24.23 -16.73
N ASN A 317 -19.60 -24.32 -17.54
CA ASN A 317 -19.95 -23.24 -18.48
C ASN A 317 -20.50 -22.01 -17.70
N PRO A 318 -20.47 -20.80 -18.28
CA PRO A 318 -21.11 -19.59 -17.71
C PRO A 318 -22.59 -19.73 -17.31
N ASN A 319 -23.30 -20.72 -17.85
CA ASN A 319 -24.70 -21.02 -17.53
C ASN A 319 -24.88 -22.03 -16.36
N GLY A 320 -23.79 -22.41 -15.68
CA GLY A 320 -23.80 -23.32 -14.53
C GLY A 320 -23.86 -24.80 -14.86
N THR A 321 -23.70 -25.19 -16.14
CA THR A 321 -23.68 -26.61 -16.53
C THR A 321 -22.25 -27.18 -16.54
N LEU A 322 -22.09 -28.38 -15.97
CA LEU A 322 -20.82 -29.10 -15.92
C LEU A 322 -20.27 -29.41 -17.33
N ILE A 323 -19.01 -29.06 -17.56
CA ILE A 323 -18.21 -29.49 -18.73
C ILE A 323 -17.50 -30.79 -18.38
N TRP A 324 -16.70 -30.76 -17.30
CA TRP A 324 -15.96 -31.91 -16.78
C TRP A 324 -15.67 -31.75 -15.29
N GLN A 325 -15.35 -32.87 -14.63
CA GLN A 325 -14.70 -32.90 -13.32
C GLN A 325 -13.47 -33.80 -13.39
N ALA A 326 -12.38 -33.41 -12.75
CA ALA A 326 -11.12 -34.13 -12.71
C ALA A 326 -10.72 -34.33 -11.24
N SER A 327 -10.32 -35.56 -10.87
CA SER A 327 -9.79 -35.76 -9.52
C SER A 327 -8.39 -35.14 -9.42
N THR A 328 -8.16 -34.40 -8.36
CA THR A 328 -6.83 -33.94 -7.95
C THR A 328 -6.04 -35.08 -7.27
N GLY A 329 -6.69 -36.19 -6.93
CA GLY A 329 -6.07 -37.38 -6.37
C GLY A 329 -5.96 -37.41 -4.84
N GLU A 330 -6.18 -36.28 -4.15
CA GLU A 330 -6.20 -36.17 -2.68
C GLU A 330 -7.23 -35.11 -2.23
N GLU A 331 -7.52 -34.99 -0.92
CA GLU A 331 -8.43 -33.96 -0.38
C GLU A 331 -7.87 -32.55 -0.61
N VAL A 332 -8.65 -31.69 -1.26
CA VAL A 332 -8.18 -30.38 -1.74
C VAL A 332 -8.41 -29.33 -0.67
N ALA A 333 -7.51 -29.30 0.32
CA ALA A 333 -7.58 -28.33 1.39
C ALA A 333 -7.20 -26.92 0.88
N ALA A 334 -8.22 -26.10 0.63
CA ALA A 334 -8.13 -24.68 0.26
C ALA A 334 -7.26 -24.39 -0.99
N ALA A 335 -7.20 -25.30 -1.97
CA ALA A 335 -6.46 -25.01 -3.19
C ALA A 335 -7.07 -23.86 -3.98
N LEU A 336 -6.19 -23.09 -4.60
CA LEU A 336 -6.49 -22.04 -5.54
C LEU A 336 -5.96 -22.46 -6.92
N ALA A 337 -6.68 -22.12 -7.99
CA ALA A 337 -6.35 -22.55 -9.35
C ALA A 337 -5.90 -21.36 -10.20
N ALA A 338 -4.71 -21.45 -10.78
CA ALA A 338 -4.25 -20.48 -11.78
C ALA A 338 -4.57 -20.97 -13.19
N VAL A 339 -4.88 -20.04 -14.10
CA VAL A 339 -5.23 -20.29 -15.50
C VAL A 339 -4.22 -19.58 -16.39
N ALA A 340 -3.39 -20.35 -17.10
CA ALA A 340 -2.42 -19.79 -18.05
C ALA A 340 -3.07 -19.39 -19.39
N SER A 341 -2.31 -18.63 -20.20
CA SER A 341 -2.76 -18.13 -21.51
C SER A 341 -2.96 -19.23 -22.56
N ASP A 342 -2.35 -20.41 -22.38
CA ASP A 342 -2.63 -21.63 -23.16
C ASP A 342 -3.81 -22.44 -22.62
N GLY A 343 -4.47 -21.96 -21.56
CA GLY A 343 -5.56 -22.61 -20.83
C GLY A 343 -5.11 -23.74 -19.89
N THR A 344 -3.80 -23.96 -19.70
CA THR A 344 -3.30 -24.90 -18.67
C THR A 344 -3.70 -24.42 -17.29
N LEU A 345 -4.23 -25.33 -16.48
CA LEU A 345 -4.65 -25.06 -15.11
C LEU A 345 -3.59 -25.57 -14.15
N TYR A 346 -3.15 -24.74 -13.21
CA TYR A 346 -2.22 -25.12 -12.15
C TYR A 346 -2.91 -25.12 -10.81
N VAL A 347 -2.84 -26.23 -10.09
CA VAL A 347 -3.52 -26.43 -8.80
C VAL A 347 -2.51 -26.89 -7.74
N GLY A 348 -2.45 -26.13 -6.65
CA GLY A 348 -1.71 -26.49 -5.44
C GLY A 348 -2.44 -27.53 -4.60
N THR A 349 -1.70 -28.51 -4.07
CA THR A 349 -2.12 -29.50 -3.05
C THR A 349 -0.84 -29.94 -2.33
N GLU A 350 -0.71 -31.18 -1.83
CA GLU A 350 0.60 -31.75 -1.44
C GLU A 350 1.68 -31.64 -2.55
N GLN A 351 1.27 -31.61 -3.82
CA GLN A 351 2.16 -31.46 -4.98
C GLN A 351 1.52 -30.54 -6.02
N LEU A 352 2.34 -29.85 -6.82
CA LEU A 352 1.83 -29.00 -7.91
C LEU A 352 1.36 -29.88 -9.07
N ARG A 353 0.13 -29.65 -9.52
CA ARG A 353 -0.50 -30.39 -10.63
C ARG A 353 -0.85 -29.43 -11.76
N ALA A 354 -0.57 -29.86 -12.98
CA ALA A 354 -1.03 -29.18 -14.18
C ALA A 354 -2.10 -30.01 -14.89
N PHE A 355 -3.17 -29.36 -15.36
CA PHE A 355 -4.22 -29.97 -16.18
C PHE A 355 -4.34 -29.23 -17.52
N TYR A 356 -4.65 -29.97 -18.58
CA TYR A 356 -5.09 -29.38 -19.83
C TYR A 356 -6.50 -28.78 -19.70
N PRO A 357 -6.92 -27.84 -20.56
CA PRO A 357 -8.27 -27.23 -20.53
C PRO A 357 -9.44 -28.23 -20.58
N ASN A 358 -9.20 -29.45 -21.07
CA ASN A 358 -10.17 -30.54 -21.15
C ASN A 358 -10.27 -31.40 -19.86
N GLY A 359 -9.59 -31.00 -18.78
CA GLY A 359 -9.59 -31.70 -17.49
C GLY A 359 -8.64 -32.90 -17.40
N THR A 360 -7.91 -33.22 -18.46
CA THR A 360 -6.90 -34.29 -18.40
C THR A 360 -5.62 -33.81 -17.72
N LEU A 361 -5.04 -34.65 -16.86
CA LEU A 361 -3.79 -34.37 -16.16
C LEU A 361 -2.62 -34.23 -17.15
N LYS A 362 -1.89 -33.11 -17.08
CA LYS A 362 -0.72 -32.77 -17.91
C LYS A 362 0.57 -33.27 -17.26
N TRP A 363 0.79 -32.93 -15.99
CA TRP A 363 1.89 -33.45 -15.16
C TRP A 363 1.62 -33.24 -13.66
N VAL A 364 2.45 -33.86 -12.82
CA VAL A 364 2.52 -33.64 -11.35
C VAL A 364 3.98 -33.50 -10.95
N VAL A 365 4.30 -32.56 -10.06
CA VAL A 365 5.65 -32.40 -9.49
C VAL A 365 5.59 -32.16 -7.98
N ASP A 366 6.34 -32.98 -7.24
CA ASP A 366 6.65 -32.75 -5.84
C ASP A 366 7.61 -31.56 -5.72
N VAL A 367 7.10 -30.45 -5.19
CA VAL A 367 7.86 -29.22 -4.93
C VAL A 367 8.53 -29.23 -3.54
N GLY A 368 8.39 -30.33 -2.78
CA GLY A 368 9.00 -30.58 -1.48
C GLY A 368 8.33 -29.83 -0.33
N GLY A 369 7.01 -29.93 -0.24
CA GLY A 369 6.16 -29.32 0.79
C GLY A 369 4.79 -28.94 0.24
N ASP A 370 3.77 -28.94 1.09
CA ASP A 370 2.38 -28.72 0.69
C ASP A 370 2.13 -27.28 0.24
N ILE A 371 1.33 -27.12 -0.80
CA ILE A 371 0.80 -25.85 -1.30
C ILE A 371 -0.61 -25.70 -0.72
N TYR A 372 -0.69 -25.18 0.50
CA TYR A 372 -1.93 -25.06 1.27
C TYR A 372 -2.42 -23.61 1.25
N GLY A 373 -3.67 -23.37 0.85
CA GLY A 373 -4.32 -22.06 0.96
C GLY A 373 -3.71 -20.93 0.12
N THR A 374 -2.79 -21.23 -0.81
CA THR A 374 -2.07 -20.24 -1.62
C THR A 374 -2.29 -20.44 -3.12
N ALA A 375 -2.27 -19.33 -3.85
CA ALA A 375 -2.45 -19.29 -5.29
C ALA A 375 -1.12 -19.39 -6.02
N PRO A 376 -0.98 -20.24 -7.05
CA PRO A 376 0.16 -20.18 -7.96
C PRO A 376 0.14 -18.86 -8.74
N ALA A 377 1.26 -18.14 -8.82
CA ALA A 377 1.42 -17.04 -9.77
C ALA A 377 2.02 -17.56 -11.08
N VAL A 378 1.47 -17.15 -12.23
CA VAL A 378 1.93 -17.58 -13.55
C VAL A 378 2.48 -16.39 -14.32
N SER A 379 3.73 -16.47 -14.78
CA SER A 379 4.35 -15.47 -15.63
C SER A 379 3.93 -15.62 -17.10
N ALA A 380 4.06 -14.56 -17.91
CA ALA A 380 3.86 -14.61 -19.35
C ALA A 380 4.82 -15.55 -20.11
N ASP A 381 5.97 -15.92 -19.53
CA ASP A 381 6.84 -16.99 -20.08
C ASP A 381 6.36 -18.41 -19.71
N GLY A 382 5.31 -18.51 -18.88
CA GLY A 382 4.72 -19.74 -18.36
C GLY A 382 5.42 -20.30 -17.12
N THR A 383 6.42 -19.62 -16.55
CA THR A 383 7.01 -19.99 -15.24
C THR A 383 5.93 -19.86 -14.16
N ILE A 384 5.80 -20.90 -13.33
CA ILE A 384 4.84 -20.98 -12.23
C ILE A 384 5.58 -20.80 -10.90
N TYR A 385 5.05 -19.93 -10.04
CA TYR A 385 5.58 -19.67 -8.69
C TYR A 385 4.58 -20.13 -7.64
N VAL A 386 5.06 -20.91 -6.66
CA VAL A 386 4.23 -21.43 -5.57
C VAL A 386 4.91 -21.31 -4.22
N SER A 387 4.12 -21.00 -3.20
CA SER A 387 4.48 -21.15 -1.79
C SER A 387 4.24 -22.61 -1.39
N ALA A 388 5.30 -23.32 -1.04
CA ALA A 388 5.27 -24.77 -0.82
C ALA A 388 6.05 -25.15 0.45
N GLY A 389 5.33 -25.60 1.47
CA GLY A 389 5.86 -25.77 2.82
C GLY A 389 6.56 -24.50 3.30
N VAL A 390 7.87 -24.59 3.57
CA VAL A 390 8.71 -23.49 4.10
C VAL A 390 9.37 -22.60 3.01
N SER A 391 8.97 -22.75 1.74
CA SER A 391 9.74 -22.25 0.59
C SER A 391 8.90 -21.55 -0.48
N LEU A 392 9.54 -20.62 -1.20
CA LEU A 392 9.10 -20.20 -2.54
C LEU A 392 9.76 -21.10 -3.59
N VAL A 393 8.98 -21.60 -4.56
CA VAL A 393 9.44 -22.51 -5.61
C VAL A 393 9.03 -21.98 -6.97
N ALA A 394 9.98 -21.96 -7.91
CA ALA A 394 9.73 -21.68 -9.32
C ALA A 394 9.77 -22.99 -10.12
N VAL A 395 8.76 -23.20 -10.97
CA VAL A 395 8.56 -24.39 -11.79
C VAL A 395 8.39 -23.96 -13.25
N ASN A 396 9.05 -24.65 -14.17
CA ASN A 396 8.93 -24.41 -15.60
C ASN A 396 7.58 -24.94 -16.13
N PRO A 397 7.11 -24.49 -17.32
CA PRO A 397 5.86 -24.99 -17.95
C PRO A 397 5.79 -26.51 -18.15
N ASP A 398 6.94 -27.18 -18.21
CA ASP A 398 7.07 -28.64 -18.37
C ASP A 398 7.03 -29.44 -17.05
N GLY A 399 6.89 -28.74 -15.91
CA GLY A 399 6.86 -29.32 -14.57
C GLY A 399 8.23 -29.51 -13.93
N THR A 400 9.33 -29.10 -14.56
CA THR A 400 10.67 -29.16 -13.94
C THR A 400 10.88 -27.99 -12.97
N ILE A 401 11.45 -28.25 -11.78
CA ILE A 401 11.75 -27.18 -10.82
C ILE A 401 12.92 -26.34 -11.35
N ARG A 402 12.67 -25.04 -11.55
CA ARG A 402 13.65 -24.05 -11.99
C ARG A 402 14.57 -23.64 -10.83
N TRP A 403 13.99 -23.35 -9.67
CA TRP A 403 14.71 -23.13 -8.41
C TRP A 403 13.77 -23.24 -7.20
N LYS A 404 14.35 -23.38 -6.00
CA LYS A 404 13.66 -23.38 -4.70
C LYS A 404 14.43 -22.53 -3.70
N LYS A 405 13.74 -21.66 -2.96
CA LYS A 405 14.30 -20.81 -1.90
C LYS A 405 13.60 -21.07 -0.57
N LEU A 406 14.39 -21.39 0.45
CA LEU A 406 13.90 -21.51 1.83
C LEU A 406 13.74 -20.10 2.42
N ILE A 407 12.52 -19.70 2.73
CA ILE A 407 12.20 -18.32 3.18
C ILE A 407 11.65 -18.26 4.61
N SER A 408 11.28 -19.41 5.18
CA SER A 408 10.66 -19.54 6.49
C SER A 408 11.16 -20.79 7.25
N ASN A 409 10.80 -20.88 8.53
CA ASN A 409 10.85 -22.10 9.33
C ASN A 409 9.46 -22.70 9.66
N VAL A 410 8.38 -22.14 9.09
CA VAL A 410 7.00 -22.63 9.15
C VAL A 410 6.36 -22.58 7.76
N ALA A 411 5.12 -23.06 7.62
CA ALA A 411 4.39 -22.99 6.35
C ALA A 411 4.28 -21.54 5.85
N VAL A 412 4.57 -21.33 4.56
CA VAL A 412 4.39 -20.08 3.84
C VAL A 412 2.96 -20.09 3.30
N LEU A 413 2.11 -19.26 3.91
CA LEU A 413 0.68 -19.20 3.61
C LEU A 413 0.30 -17.94 2.81
N SER A 414 1.28 -17.14 2.39
CA SER A 414 1.12 -16.00 1.48
C SER A 414 1.25 -16.46 0.02
N SER A 415 0.31 -16.03 -0.84
CA SER A 415 0.40 -16.23 -2.29
C SER A 415 1.45 -15.29 -2.90
N PRO A 416 2.36 -15.78 -3.78
CA PRO A 416 3.29 -14.91 -4.49
C PRO A 416 2.57 -13.99 -5.49
N CYS A 417 3.16 -12.83 -5.77
CA CYS A 417 2.74 -11.92 -6.86
C CYS A 417 3.94 -11.43 -7.68
N ILE A 418 3.68 -10.88 -8.87
CA ILE A 418 4.68 -10.42 -9.86
C ILE A 418 4.47 -8.92 -10.13
N ASP A 419 5.53 -8.10 -10.15
CA ASP A 419 5.44 -6.68 -10.55
C ASP A 419 5.73 -6.43 -12.04
N GLY A 420 5.70 -5.15 -12.44
CA GLY A 420 5.91 -4.68 -13.81
C GLY A 420 7.31 -4.97 -14.36
N ASP A 421 8.30 -5.15 -13.49
CA ASP A 421 9.69 -5.45 -13.82
C ASP A 421 10.00 -6.96 -13.74
N GLY A 422 9.01 -7.79 -13.40
CA GLY A 422 9.16 -9.23 -13.24
C GLY A 422 9.83 -9.65 -11.92
N ASN A 423 9.89 -8.77 -10.92
CA ASN A 423 10.21 -9.14 -9.53
C ASN A 423 9.03 -9.91 -8.92
N LEU A 424 9.33 -10.74 -7.92
CA LEU A 424 8.38 -11.57 -7.19
C LEU A 424 8.30 -11.10 -5.75
N TYR A 425 7.09 -11.00 -5.20
CA TYR A 425 6.89 -10.69 -3.78
C TYR A 425 6.13 -11.81 -3.09
N VAL A 426 6.54 -12.15 -1.86
CA VAL A 426 5.86 -13.16 -1.05
C VAL A 426 6.05 -12.88 0.44
N GLY A 427 4.97 -12.99 1.21
CA GLY A 427 5.01 -12.92 2.66
C GLY A 427 5.51 -14.23 3.29
N SER A 428 6.17 -14.14 4.44
CA SER A 428 6.50 -15.30 5.26
C SER A 428 6.25 -15.03 6.74
N SER A 429 6.08 -16.10 7.50
CA SER A 429 5.92 -16.12 8.95
C SER A 429 7.11 -16.84 9.58
N TRP A 430 7.48 -16.53 10.84
CA TRP A 430 8.57 -17.22 11.55
C TRP A 430 8.16 -17.58 12.99
N ARG A 431 8.69 -18.71 13.50
CA ARG A 431 8.53 -19.14 14.90
C ARG A 431 9.85 -19.26 15.66
N ASN A 432 9.82 -19.00 16.95
CA ASN A 432 10.86 -19.37 17.92
C ASN A 432 10.92 -20.89 18.14
N HIS A 433 12.01 -21.35 18.76
CA HIS A 433 12.18 -22.74 19.19
C HIS A 433 11.16 -23.21 20.25
N ASP A 434 10.53 -22.27 20.97
CA ASP A 434 9.41 -22.54 21.90
C ASP A 434 8.03 -22.59 21.22
N GLY A 435 7.97 -22.41 19.90
CA GLY A 435 6.74 -22.44 19.10
C GLY A 435 5.99 -21.10 19.01
N THR A 436 6.44 -20.04 19.70
CA THR A 436 5.84 -18.69 19.60
C THR A 436 6.12 -18.06 18.23
N LEU A 437 5.15 -17.37 17.65
CA LEU A 437 5.34 -16.59 16.42
C LEU A 437 6.20 -15.35 16.73
N THR A 438 7.14 -15.02 15.85
CA THR A 438 8.11 -13.95 16.08
C THR A 438 8.01 -12.82 15.09
N TRP A 439 8.06 -13.07 13.79
CA TRP A 439 8.11 -12.00 12.79
C TRP A 439 7.48 -12.46 11.49
N GLY A 440 6.97 -11.50 10.73
CA GLY A 440 6.72 -11.65 9.31
C GLY A 440 7.81 -10.97 8.50
N TYR A 441 8.06 -11.51 7.31
CA TYR A 441 8.93 -10.89 6.33
C TYR A 441 8.24 -10.82 4.97
N LEU A 442 8.18 -9.63 4.38
CA LEU A 442 7.89 -9.49 2.95
C LEU A 442 9.22 -9.65 2.22
N HIS A 443 9.34 -10.66 1.38
CA HIS A 443 10.52 -10.90 0.56
C HIS A 443 10.30 -10.39 -0.86
N ALA A 444 11.36 -9.83 -1.47
CA ALA A 444 11.39 -9.50 -2.90
C ALA A 444 12.46 -10.33 -3.61
N PHE A 445 12.11 -11.00 -4.71
CA PHE A 445 13.04 -11.80 -5.54
C PHE A 445 13.09 -11.30 -6.98
N GLY A 446 14.28 -11.08 -7.51
CA GLY A 446 14.48 -10.55 -8.86
C GLY A 446 15.95 -10.38 -9.17
N ASP A 447 16.27 -9.50 -10.11
CA ASP A 447 17.67 -9.05 -10.23
C ASP A 447 18.03 -8.21 -9.01
N ALA A 448 19.08 -8.64 -8.31
CA ALA A 448 19.65 -8.00 -7.13
C ALA A 448 20.94 -7.22 -7.46
N SER A 449 21.24 -7.03 -8.76
CA SER A 449 22.27 -6.11 -9.22
C SER A 449 22.05 -4.70 -8.63
N LEU A 450 23.15 -4.02 -8.33
CA LEU A 450 23.11 -2.67 -7.80
C LEU A 450 22.57 -1.71 -8.87
N SER A 451 21.45 -1.06 -8.56
CA SER A 451 20.84 -0.02 -9.38
C SER A 451 20.48 1.19 -8.51
N VAL A 452 20.39 2.35 -9.14
CA VAL A 452 19.99 3.60 -8.49
C VAL A 452 19.16 4.44 -9.48
N ASP A 453 18.20 5.16 -8.95
CA ASP A 453 17.38 6.16 -9.65
C ASP A 453 17.67 7.54 -9.03
N ALA A 454 18.04 8.50 -9.87
CA ALA A 454 18.32 9.89 -9.49
C ALA A 454 17.04 10.75 -9.38
N GLY A 455 15.88 10.20 -9.72
CA GLY A 455 14.57 10.83 -9.64
C GLY A 455 14.40 12.01 -10.60
N GLY A 456 13.49 12.92 -10.24
CA GLY A 456 13.16 14.09 -11.05
C GLY A 456 12.14 13.78 -12.18
N PRO A 457 12.10 14.59 -13.26
CA PRO A 457 12.93 15.77 -13.51
C PRO A 457 12.73 16.85 -12.43
N TYR A 458 13.77 17.63 -12.17
CA TYR A 458 13.76 18.69 -11.17
C TYR A 458 13.62 20.07 -11.82
N SER A 459 12.92 20.98 -11.15
CA SER A 459 12.81 22.37 -11.59
C SER A 459 12.85 23.34 -10.41
N GLY A 460 13.54 24.47 -10.57
CA GLY A 460 13.61 25.52 -9.57
C GLY A 460 14.11 26.84 -10.15
N TYR A 461 14.58 27.74 -9.30
CA TYR A 461 15.12 29.03 -9.70
C TYR A 461 16.52 29.24 -9.12
N ALA A 462 17.34 30.05 -9.78
CA ALA A 462 18.66 30.41 -9.28
C ALA A 462 18.55 31.07 -7.90
N LEU A 463 19.49 30.73 -7.01
CA LEU A 463 19.53 31.11 -5.59
C LEU A 463 18.42 30.51 -4.71
N GLU A 464 17.54 29.67 -5.25
CA GLU A 464 16.59 28.86 -4.47
C GLU A 464 17.12 27.42 -4.29
N SER A 465 16.74 26.78 -3.19
CA SER A 465 17.19 25.42 -2.85
C SER A 465 16.26 24.37 -3.46
N ILE A 466 16.83 23.43 -4.23
CA ILE A 466 16.14 22.28 -4.82
C ILE A 466 16.47 21.03 -3.98
N SER A 467 15.45 20.28 -3.59
CA SER A 467 15.61 18.98 -2.92
C SER A 467 15.69 17.85 -3.94
N PHE A 468 16.71 17.01 -3.82
CA PHE A 468 16.93 15.83 -4.65
C PHE A 468 16.56 14.57 -3.88
N MET A 469 15.93 13.63 -4.58
CA MET A 469 15.58 12.31 -4.07
C MET A 469 16.44 11.25 -4.75
N SER A 470 16.59 10.10 -4.11
CA SER A 470 17.25 8.93 -4.68
C SER A 470 16.48 7.67 -4.32
N THR A 471 16.46 6.69 -5.22
CA THR A 471 15.93 5.36 -4.91
C THR A 471 16.99 4.32 -5.24
N THR A 472 17.39 3.52 -4.25
CA THR A 472 18.42 2.48 -4.38
C THR A 472 17.79 1.11 -4.57
N PHE A 473 18.38 0.22 -5.36
CA PHE A 473 17.89 -1.14 -5.55
C PHE A 473 19.06 -2.14 -5.58
N GLY A 474 18.91 -3.27 -4.89
CA GLY A 474 19.91 -4.35 -4.89
C GLY A 474 21.27 -3.95 -4.29
N GLY A 475 22.25 -4.83 -4.45
CA GLY A 475 23.60 -4.68 -3.89
C GLY A 475 23.70 -4.88 -2.37
N ALA A 476 24.90 -4.65 -1.83
CA ALA A 476 25.24 -4.91 -0.43
C ALA A 476 25.30 -3.64 0.43
N LEU A 477 24.73 -3.66 1.64
CA LEU A 477 24.93 -2.59 2.62
C LEU A 477 26.36 -2.63 3.23
N PRO A 478 26.95 -1.48 3.62
CA PRO A 478 26.40 -0.13 3.56
C PRO A 478 26.58 0.54 2.20
N TYR A 479 25.67 1.46 1.85
CA TYR A 479 25.77 2.28 0.65
C TYR A 479 26.59 3.56 0.86
N THR A 480 27.22 4.01 -0.22
CA THR A 480 27.87 5.32 -0.35
C THR A 480 27.25 6.04 -1.55
N PHE A 481 26.74 7.25 -1.32
CA PHE A 481 26.14 8.10 -2.35
C PHE A 481 27.14 9.14 -2.84
N GLN A 482 27.11 9.46 -4.13
CA GLN A 482 27.93 10.51 -4.75
C GLN A 482 27.10 11.24 -5.80
N TRP A 483 26.67 12.45 -5.48
CA TRP A 483 25.97 13.36 -6.39
C TRP A 483 26.95 14.32 -7.07
N GLU A 484 26.81 14.52 -8.37
CA GLU A 484 27.43 15.61 -9.14
C GLU A 484 26.31 16.43 -9.81
N PHE A 485 26.11 17.69 -9.42
CA PHE A 485 24.93 18.48 -9.82
C PHE A 485 25.01 19.12 -11.22
N GLY A 486 26.05 18.81 -12.00
CA GLY A 486 26.29 19.38 -13.34
C GLY A 486 26.87 20.80 -13.36
N ASP A 487 26.97 21.48 -12.21
CA ASP A 487 27.57 22.82 -12.07
C ASP A 487 28.97 22.81 -11.43
N GLY A 488 29.49 21.61 -11.08
CA GLY A 488 30.76 21.39 -10.42
C GLY A 488 30.68 21.21 -8.89
N ASN A 489 29.49 21.35 -8.30
CA ASN A 489 29.24 21.00 -6.90
C ASN A 489 28.83 19.54 -6.74
N THR A 490 29.07 18.98 -5.55
CA THR A 490 28.80 17.57 -5.23
C THR A 490 28.18 17.38 -3.84
N SER A 491 27.62 16.20 -3.56
CA SER A 491 27.16 15.80 -2.22
C SER A 491 27.33 14.30 -1.99
N ASP A 492 27.47 13.89 -0.73
CA ASP A 492 27.56 12.51 -0.24
C ASP A 492 26.30 12.05 0.53
N LEU A 493 25.28 12.91 0.59
CA LEU A 493 23.98 12.59 1.21
C LEU A 493 23.09 11.79 0.24
N GLU A 494 22.25 10.92 0.80
CA GLU A 494 21.25 10.14 0.06
C GLU A 494 20.20 11.05 -0.62
N HIS A 495 19.62 11.99 0.14
CA HIS A 495 18.67 12.99 -0.35
C HIS A 495 19.22 14.41 -0.06
N PRO A 496 20.10 14.96 -0.92
CA PRO A 496 20.68 16.27 -0.70
C PRO A 496 19.74 17.41 -1.10
N THR A 497 20.07 18.61 -0.64
CA THR A 497 19.57 19.85 -1.22
C THR A 497 20.71 20.59 -1.92
N HIS A 498 20.47 21.17 -3.09
CA HIS A 498 21.44 21.99 -3.81
C HIS A 498 20.87 23.34 -4.23
N THR A 499 21.71 24.35 -4.40
CA THR A 499 21.33 25.70 -4.82
C THR A 499 22.18 26.13 -6.02
N TYR A 500 21.54 26.23 -7.19
CA TYR A 500 22.20 26.69 -8.41
C TYR A 500 22.37 28.20 -8.39
N THR A 501 23.57 28.69 -8.73
CA THR A 501 23.89 30.12 -8.72
C THR A 501 23.56 30.84 -10.02
N ARG A 502 23.13 30.11 -11.07
CA ARG A 502 22.80 30.63 -12.39
C ARG A 502 21.62 29.87 -13.00
N PRO A 503 20.81 30.51 -13.85
CA PRO A 503 19.81 29.82 -14.67
C PRO A 503 20.49 28.96 -15.74
N GLY A 504 19.83 27.86 -16.11
CA GLY A 504 20.30 26.92 -17.12
C GLY A 504 19.67 25.53 -17.02
N GLU A 505 19.99 24.67 -17.98
CA GLU A 505 19.73 23.24 -17.90
C GLU A 505 20.99 22.54 -17.35
N TYR A 506 20.80 21.68 -16.35
CA TYR A 506 21.85 20.89 -15.72
C TYR A 506 21.47 19.40 -15.76
N ILE A 507 22.48 18.54 -15.67
CA ILE A 507 22.30 17.09 -15.49
C ILE A 507 22.92 16.74 -14.14
N ALA A 508 22.08 16.36 -13.19
CA ALA A 508 22.52 15.83 -11.90
C ALA A 508 22.78 14.32 -12.07
N THR A 509 24.00 13.88 -11.77
CA THR A 509 24.39 12.47 -11.81
C THR A 509 24.46 11.95 -10.39
N LEU A 510 23.81 10.83 -10.11
CA LEU A 510 23.96 10.07 -8.87
C LEU A 510 24.75 8.80 -9.16
N THR A 511 25.87 8.61 -8.47
CA THR A 511 26.57 7.33 -8.38
C THR A 511 26.34 6.72 -7.00
N LEU A 512 25.90 5.47 -6.99
CA LEU A 512 25.74 4.64 -5.81
C LEU A 512 26.86 3.59 -5.79
N ILE A 513 27.53 3.43 -4.65
CA ILE A 513 28.53 2.39 -4.43
C ILE A 513 28.11 1.54 -3.23
N ASP A 514 28.17 0.22 -3.37
CA ASP A 514 27.77 -0.73 -2.34
C ASP A 514 28.94 -1.21 -1.45
N GLY A 515 28.61 -1.96 -0.39
CA GLY A 515 29.56 -2.48 0.59
C GLY A 515 30.55 -3.53 0.04
N GLU A 516 30.30 -4.06 -1.16
CA GLU A 516 31.21 -4.95 -1.89
C GLU A 516 32.07 -4.19 -2.92
N GLY A 517 31.78 -2.90 -3.15
CA GLY A 517 32.47 -2.03 -4.10
C GLY A 517 31.90 -2.08 -5.52
N ASN A 518 30.71 -2.66 -5.71
CA ASN A 518 29.97 -2.51 -6.95
C ASN A 518 29.50 -1.05 -7.08
N ALA A 519 29.41 -0.54 -8.29
CA ALA A 519 28.98 0.84 -8.56
C ALA A 519 27.89 0.87 -9.64
N SER A 520 26.90 1.72 -9.45
CA SER A 520 25.82 1.98 -10.39
C SER A 520 25.53 3.49 -10.44
N SER A 521 24.99 3.98 -11.55
CA SER A 521 24.80 5.43 -11.74
C SER A 521 23.62 5.76 -12.63
N ASP A 522 22.89 6.81 -12.27
CA ASP A 522 21.77 7.35 -13.03
C ASP A 522 21.80 8.89 -13.07
N THR A 523 21.00 9.50 -13.95
CA THR A 523 21.04 10.93 -14.24
C THR A 523 19.64 11.57 -14.32
N ALA A 524 19.46 12.67 -13.59
CA ALA A 524 18.25 13.50 -13.62
C ALA A 524 18.48 14.84 -14.34
N ASN A 525 17.52 15.26 -15.16
CA ASN A 525 17.50 16.61 -15.73
C ASN A 525 17.05 17.64 -14.69
N VAL A 526 17.70 18.81 -14.66
CA VAL A 526 17.39 19.91 -13.76
C VAL A 526 17.27 21.22 -14.52
N THR A 527 16.07 21.80 -14.55
CA THR A 527 15.78 23.08 -15.21
C THR A 527 15.75 24.21 -14.19
N VAL A 528 16.69 25.16 -14.31
CA VAL A 528 16.84 26.29 -13.38
C VAL A 528 16.46 27.60 -14.06
N GLY A 529 15.35 28.20 -13.60
CA GLY A 529 14.94 29.54 -14.00
C GLY A 529 15.78 30.65 -13.36
N THR A 530 15.56 31.88 -13.81
CA THR A 530 16.17 33.11 -13.26
C THR A 530 15.78 33.35 -11.80
N SER A 531 16.66 33.97 -11.02
CA SER A 531 16.39 34.36 -9.63
C SER A 531 15.27 35.43 -9.54
N LEU A 532 14.57 35.51 -8.40
CA LEU A 532 13.64 36.62 -8.16
C LEU A 532 14.41 37.94 -8.07
N PRO A 533 13.84 39.07 -8.55
CA PRO A 533 14.40 40.37 -8.23
C PRO A 533 14.33 40.62 -6.71
N THR A 534 15.28 41.36 -6.17
CA THR A 534 15.23 41.90 -4.82
C THR A 534 14.84 43.37 -4.90
N VAL A 535 14.11 43.89 -3.90
CA VAL A 535 13.69 45.30 -3.86
C VAL A 535 13.71 45.82 -2.42
N ARG A 536 14.19 47.05 -2.22
CA ARG A 536 14.20 47.72 -0.92
C ARG A 536 13.89 49.22 -1.03
N ILE A 537 13.14 49.73 -0.05
CA ILE A 537 12.88 51.17 0.09
C ILE A 537 14.08 51.81 0.81
N LEU A 538 14.78 52.70 0.13
CA LEU A 538 15.87 53.52 0.67
C LEU A 538 15.35 54.82 1.30
N ARG A 539 14.22 55.35 0.80
CA ARG A 539 13.49 56.47 1.41
C ARG A 539 11.98 56.32 1.23
N PRO A 540 11.15 56.68 2.23
CA PRO A 540 11.55 57.21 3.54
C PRO A 540 12.19 56.16 4.44
N GLU A 541 13.21 56.58 5.20
CA GLU A 541 13.62 55.87 6.41
C GLU A 541 12.65 56.24 7.55
N ILE A 542 12.65 55.50 8.67
CA ILE A 542 11.86 55.89 9.84
C ILE A 542 12.36 57.26 10.39
N GLY A 543 11.48 58.27 10.37
CA GLY A 543 11.82 59.65 10.71
C GLY A 543 10.70 60.66 10.45
N LEU A 544 10.85 61.86 11.01
CA LEU A 544 10.01 63.01 10.71
C LEU A 544 10.61 63.78 9.54
N TYR A 545 9.84 63.94 8.47
CA TYR A 545 10.20 64.66 7.26
C TYR A 545 9.35 65.94 7.13
N LEU A 546 10.00 67.03 6.74
CA LEU A 546 9.35 68.29 6.38
C LEU A 546 9.86 68.73 5.00
N PHE A 547 8.97 68.76 4.01
CA PHE A 547 9.30 69.09 2.61
C PHE A 547 10.56 68.37 2.08
N ASN A 548 10.59 67.03 2.21
CA ASN A 548 11.68 66.13 1.82
C ASN A 548 12.97 66.19 2.67
N ILE A 549 12.98 66.96 3.77
CA ILE A 549 14.12 67.05 4.70
C ILE A 549 13.83 66.21 5.95
N LYS A 550 14.64 65.18 6.24
CA LYS A 550 14.58 64.42 7.49
C LYS A 550 15.06 65.31 8.65
N LEU A 551 14.16 65.65 9.57
CA LEU A 551 14.46 66.51 10.73
C LEU A 551 15.02 65.70 11.90
N LEU A 552 14.45 64.52 12.17
CA LEU A 552 14.84 63.63 13.26
C LEU A 552 14.41 62.18 12.95
N PRO A 553 15.10 61.17 13.50
CA PRO A 553 14.65 59.78 13.45
C PRO A 553 13.42 59.57 14.34
N LEU A 554 12.59 58.58 13.99
CA LEU A 554 11.45 58.11 14.79
C LEU A 554 11.66 56.61 15.10
N ILE A 555 10.71 56.00 15.82
CA ILE A 555 10.81 54.61 16.31
C ILE A 555 9.85 53.65 15.57
N LEU A 556 8.71 54.15 15.09
CA LEU A 556 7.64 53.32 14.51
C LEU A 556 7.53 53.53 12.99
N HIS A 557 6.91 54.64 12.57
CA HIS A 557 6.60 54.91 11.17
C HIS A 557 7.21 56.27 10.75
N PRO A 558 7.59 56.45 9.47
CA PRO A 558 7.83 57.76 8.91
C PRO A 558 6.63 58.69 9.08
N VAL A 559 6.89 59.96 9.43
CA VAL A 559 5.90 61.03 9.48
C VAL A 559 6.30 62.07 8.46
N ILE A 560 5.44 62.38 7.50
CA ILE A 560 5.75 63.15 6.29
C ILE A 560 4.86 64.38 6.23
N ILE A 561 5.45 65.56 6.37
CA ILE A 561 4.78 66.86 6.23
C ILE A 561 5.19 67.47 4.88
N GLY A 562 4.21 67.72 4.00
CA GLY A 562 4.45 68.16 2.63
C GLY A 562 4.93 67.02 1.70
N LYS A 563 5.73 67.36 0.69
CA LYS A 563 6.25 66.40 -0.32
C LYS A 563 7.42 65.56 0.18
N ILE A 564 7.64 64.38 -0.42
CA ILE A 564 8.81 63.52 -0.15
C ILE A 564 9.30 62.79 -1.40
N SER A 565 10.61 62.58 -1.51
CA SER A 565 11.21 61.61 -2.45
C SER A 565 11.15 60.22 -1.84
N ILE A 566 10.42 59.32 -2.50
CA ILE A 566 10.47 57.88 -2.27
C ILE A 566 11.55 57.34 -3.20
N ARG A 567 12.56 56.67 -2.63
CA ARG A 567 13.68 56.09 -3.40
C ARG A 567 13.75 54.61 -3.11
N ALA A 568 13.91 53.80 -4.15
CA ALA A 568 14.11 52.37 -4.04
C ALA A 568 15.46 51.95 -4.65
N GLU A 569 15.87 50.73 -4.32
CA GLU A 569 16.87 49.98 -5.07
C GLU A 569 16.27 48.62 -5.40
N ALA A 570 16.48 48.16 -6.62
CA ALA A 570 16.03 46.86 -7.10
C ALA A 570 17.17 46.17 -7.85
N ILE A 571 17.40 44.90 -7.60
CA ILE A 571 18.53 44.14 -8.18
C ILE A 571 18.03 42.78 -8.65
N GLN A 572 18.38 42.41 -9.89
CA GLN A 572 18.23 41.06 -10.42
C GLN A 572 19.49 40.79 -11.29
N GLU A 573 20.26 39.75 -10.96
CA GLU A 573 21.62 39.58 -11.51
C GLU A 573 21.68 38.83 -12.86
N ASP A 574 20.63 38.11 -13.25
CA ASP A 574 20.62 37.24 -14.43
C ASP A 574 20.18 37.97 -15.72
N VAL A 575 19.10 38.75 -15.62
CA VAL A 575 18.40 39.42 -16.73
C VAL A 575 18.17 40.91 -16.48
N GLY A 576 18.41 41.39 -15.25
CA GLY A 576 18.21 42.78 -14.87
C GLY A 576 16.75 43.19 -14.64
N ILE A 577 16.58 44.38 -14.06
CA ILE A 577 15.30 45.02 -13.83
C ILE A 577 14.79 45.66 -15.13
N ARG A 578 13.49 45.52 -15.40
CA ARG A 578 12.77 46.17 -16.49
C ARG A 578 12.21 47.52 -16.03
N GLU A 579 11.55 47.50 -14.88
CA GLU A 579 10.85 48.64 -14.31
C GLU A 579 10.62 48.45 -12.80
N VAL A 580 10.53 49.57 -12.08
CA VAL A 580 10.11 49.67 -10.69
C VAL A 580 8.85 50.53 -10.63
N ILE A 581 7.79 50.02 -10.02
CA ILE A 581 6.52 50.70 -9.89
C ILE A 581 6.31 51.09 -8.43
N PHE A 582 5.99 52.37 -8.19
CA PHE A 582 5.67 52.94 -6.89
C PHE A 582 4.15 53.02 -6.72
N PHE A 583 3.66 52.64 -5.55
CA PHE A 583 2.25 52.59 -5.20
C PHE A 583 1.99 53.33 -3.89
N ILE A 584 0.78 53.87 -3.77
CA ILE A 584 0.23 54.40 -2.52
C ILE A 584 -1.09 53.68 -2.27
N ASP A 585 -1.22 53.04 -1.11
CA ASP A 585 -2.39 52.25 -0.70
C ASP A 585 -2.81 51.25 -1.81
N THR A 586 -1.88 50.42 -2.27
CA THR A 586 -1.99 49.49 -3.43
C THR A 586 -2.28 50.11 -4.81
N ASN A 587 -2.47 51.43 -4.93
CA ASN A 587 -2.76 52.10 -6.21
C ASN A 587 -1.45 52.52 -6.91
N PRO A 588 -1.19 52.12 -8.17
CA PRO A 588 0.02 52.51 -8.89
C PRO A 588 0.05 54.01 -9.17
N GLN A 589 1.15 54.66 -8.82
CA GLN A 589 1.36 56.10 -8.97
C GLN A 589 2.38 56.44 -10.06
N PHE A 590 3.49 55.69 -10.11
CA PHE A 590 4.60 55.98 -11.01
C PHE A 590 5.37 54.72 -11.39
N THR A 591 5.80 54.65 -12.64
CA THR A 591 6.70 53.60 -13.16
C THR A 591 8.02 54.26 -13.53
N ASP A 592 9.12 53.74 -13.00
CA ASP A 592 10.48 54.17 -13.27
C ASP A 592 11.27 53.05 -13.94
N THR A 593 12.05 53.37 -14.97
CA THR A 593 12.77 52.39 -15.81
C THR A 593 14.28 52.61 -15.83
N GLU A 594 14.80 53.63 -15.14
CA GLU A 594 16.22 53.96 -15.10
C GLU A 594 16.69 54.21 -13.66
N GLU A 595 17.91 53.77 -13.33
CA GLU A 595 18.47 54.01 -12.00
C GLU A 595 19.03 55.44 -11.83
N PRO A 596 18.90 56.05 -10.64
CA PRO A 596 18.30 55.50 -9.41
C PRO A 596 16.78 55.67 -9.35
N TYR A 597 16.05 54.58 -9.06
CA TYR A 597 14.58 54.59 -9.00
C TYR A 597 14.07 55.56 -7.91
N GLU A 598 13.44 56.67 -8.32
CA GLU A 598 12.98 57.71 -7.40
C GLU A 598 11.73 58.44 -7.90
N TRP A 599 10.68 58.42 -7.08
CA TRP A 599 9.43 59.16 -7.31
C TRP A 599 9.18 60.19 -6.20
N THR A 600 8.65 61.37 -6.55
CA THR A 600 8.26 62.40 -5.56
C THR A 600 6.76 62.38 -5.31
N TRP A 601 6.35 61.83 -4.17
CA TRP A 601 4.97 61.95 -3.67
C TRP A 601 4.72 63.39 -3.23
N SER A 602 3.78 64.06 -3.89
CA SER A 602 3.53 65.52 -3.74
C SER A 602 2.08 65.85 -3.39
N GLU A 603 1.23 64.83 -3.42
CA GLU A 603 -0.19 64.85 -3.19
C GLU A 603 -0.50 65.38 -1.78
N LYS A 604 -1.64 66.06 -1.72
CA LYS A 604 -2.16 66.71 -0.54
C LYS A 604 -3.14 65.77 0.13
N GLU A 605 -2.58 64.89 0.95
CA GLU A 605 -3.29 63.83 1.67
C GLU A 605 -3.00 63.90 3.18
N PHE A 606 -3.86 63.24 3.95
CA PHE A 606 -3.81 63.25 5.41
C PHE A 606 -4.31 61.91 5.95
N GLY A 607 -3.46 61.20 6.71
CA GLY A 607 -3.81 59.90 7.27
C GLY A 607 -2.60 58.99 7.43
N GLY A 608 -2.87 57.73 7.78
CA GLY A 608 -1.93 56.63 7.57
C GLY A 608 -2.09 56.11 6.14
N HIS A 609 -0.97 55.76 5.50
CA HIS A 609 -0.89 55.25 4.14
C HIS A 609 0.20 54.19 4.03
N SER A 610 0.07 53.26 3.10
CA SER A 610 1.15 52.35 2.72
C SER A 610 1.91 52.89 1.51
N ILE A 611 3.24 53.02 1.62
CA ILE A 611 4.13 53.21 0.47
C ILE A 611 4.63 51.84 0.06
N GLU A 612 4.33 51.43 -1.17
CA GLU A 612 4.71 50.11 -1.69
C GLU A 612 5.52 50.27 -2.98
N VAL A 613 6.46 49.34 -3.19
CA VAL A 613 7.34 49.32 -4.35
C VAL A 613 7.44 47.90 -4.91
N GLY A 614 7.03 47.74 -6.17
CA GLY A 614 7.18 46.52 -6.94
C GLY A 614 8.32 46.64 -7.95
N ALA A 615 9.24 45.68 -7.96
CA ALA A 615 10.29 45.58 -8.97
C ALA A 615 9.98 44.42 -9.93
N TYR A 616 10.10 44.65 -11.23
CA TYR A 616 9.82 43.67 -12.29
C TYR A 616 11.08 43.46 -13.14
N SER A 617 11.48 42.21 -13.35
CA SER A 617 12.63 41.85 -14.19
C SER A 617 12.26 41.74 -15.68
N ASN A 618 13.26 41.70 -16.55
CA ASN A 618 13.08 41.69 -18.02
C ASN A 618 12.33 40.46 -18.55
N ASP A 619 12.36 39.35 -17.83
CA ASP A 619 11.58 38.12 -18.08
C ASP A 619 10.18 38.12 -17.43
N GLY A 620 9.84 39.14 -16.64
CA GLY A 620 8.54 39.29 -15.99
C GLY A 620 8.39 38.66 -14.61
N ARG A 621 9.46 38.13 -13.98
CA ARG A 621 9.42 37.87 -12.52
C ARG A 621 9.33 39.20 -11.76
N TRP A 622 8.87 39.16 -10.51
CA TRP A 622 8.66 40.36 -9.71
C TRP A 622 8.82 40.11 -8.21
N ALA A 623 9.10 41.19 -7.47
CA ALA A 623 9.15 41.21 -6.01
C ALA A 623 8.62 42.54 -5.47
N TRP A 624 8.25 42.56 -4.19
CA TRP A 624 7.49 43.65 -3.59
C TRP A 624 7.94 43.96 -2.17
N VAL A 625 7.87 45.23 -1.78
CA VAL A 625 8.15 45.69 -0.41
C VAL A 625 7.24 46.88 -0.06
N GLY A 626 6.81 46.98 1.20
CA GLY A 626 5.94 48.06 1.68
C GLY A 626 6.41 48.66 3.01
N ILE A 627 6.02 49.91 3.26
CA ILE A 627 6.21 50.60 4.55
C ILE A 627 5.01 51.50 4.87
N GLU A 628 4.47 51.34 6.07
CA GLU A 628 3.41 52.20 6.61
C GLU A 628 3.96 53.57 7.03
N VAL A 629 3.28 54.65 6.63
CA VAL A 629 3.67 56.04 6.91
C VAL A 629 2.48 56.89 7.35
N TRP A 630 2.75 58.00 8.02
CA TRP A 630 1.76 59.04 8.30
C TRP A 630 2.00 60.28 7.43
N LYS A 631 1.01 60.69 6.65
CA LYS A 631 1.06 61.84 5.75
C LYS A 631 0.29 63.03 6.30
N PHE A 632 0.86 64.22 6.14
CA PHE A 632 0.30 65.51 6.48
C PHE A 632 0.57 66.53 5.35
N PHE A 633 -0.28 67.56 5.26
CA PHE A 633 -0.21 68.63 4.25
C PHE A 633 1.02 69.53 4.36
#